data_AF-A0A183V497-F1
#
_entry.id   AF-A0A183V497-F1
#
_cell.length_a   1.000
_cell.length_b   1.000
_cell.length_c   1.000
_cell.angle_alpha   90.00
_cell.angle_beta   90.00
_cell.angle_gamma   90.00
#
_symmetry.space_group_name_H-M   'P 1'
#
loop_
_entity.id
_entity.type
_entity.pdbx_description
1 polymer ?
#
loop_
_entity_poly.entity_id
_entity_poly.type
_entity_poly.pdbx_seq_one_letter_code
_entity_poly.pdbx_strand_id
1 'polypeptide(L)'
;LLERKPTINFATMQCSTNKEAERVVHRYLHGIRELDTQPMFITIHSNETSSALARRVPALADFPLVRIHSAEPTNLFSVLDWQRVVARRIIKHYFNSFIYLHDYVEISRYLRIPIGNVPADLSLFAADLFYARNLCRYGYVLWASPTSRPDLGGKELDDCRIGADWNSLCVTDQPTAIVNHSRFCTEVCVELELGALAVSALVHGARIAEAEGSSDSVGFLSSVSLSADVLLGRVKTIAQYDEAAAVSGALKVLRSMLQDCVKDIHINSNPIADQVVINIYRWVHSPRALLYEPAIARAADMLVTKLCLLLVAEVSRMGGEVMHASQSRLVICTKRCNMQLAEAFVSSLINTLRHNPLFAAVYIAPLNYWNILLWMDMQNYVAIKFGKNDEEDNITSKLAIADLLPDEATCKETFVQIILGYIAMISTKMKSEVSGESLVEYREELLRNELSERLFSIVSKLADYKEDIMMPERTATREPLHNAPLQLTKCIIHFLSLDTPLTEAVDKLRSQLLRLFGYDDSADEAIWRPMSVCCTLSQMFCEACSQFNDLDVCQEGPWDCASCRKPLPIDSIEHVLVERVNQLLIAYTLHASNASNVAQYIRKDSLVRFCECSGEFEGPVSESDFRFNIQVFKRVSIRRGLIRLIEACEWIQP
;
A
#
# COMPACT_ATOMS: atom_id res chain seq x y z
N LEU A 1 -5.08 -28.02 -31.75
CA LEU A 1 -3.87 -28.70 -31.23
C LEU A 1 -4.17 -29.90 -30.33
N LEU A 2 -5.41 -30.10 -29.85
CA LEU A 2 -5.76 -31.27 -29.04
C LEU A 2 -7.11 -31.83 -29.49
N GLU A 3 -7.10 -33.02 -30.10
CA GLU A 3 -8.31 -33.73 -30.55
C GLU A 3 -9.13 -34.17 -29.34
N ARG A 4 -10.37 -33.71 -29.25
CA ARG A 4 -11.30 -34.12 -28.19
C ARG A 4 -11.98 -35.42 -28.62
N LYS A 5 -11.75 -36.51 -27.88
CA LYS A 5 -12.57 -37.71 -28.04
C LYS A 5 -13.97 -37.45 -27.45
N PRO A 6 -15.05 -37.81 -28.17
CA PRO A 6 -16.42 -37.57 -27.70
C PRO A 6 -16.80 -38.44 -26.50
N THR A 7 -16.11 -39.57 -26.30
CA THR A 7 -16.27 -40.47 -25.15
C THR A 7 -14.90 -40.84 -24.57
N ILE A 8 -14.79 -40.82 -23.24
CA ILE A 8 -13.57 -41.18 -22.51
C ILE A 8 -13.92 -42.30 -21.53
N ASN A 9 -13.27 -43.45 -21.69
CA ASN A 9 -13.41 -44.58 -20.77
C ASN A 9 -12.27 -44.52 -19.73
N PHE A 10 -12.60 -44.71 -18.45
CA PHE A 10 -11.64 -44.68 -17.35
C PHE A 10 -11.53 -46.06 -16.70
N ALA A 11 -10.31 -46.49 -16.40
CA ALA A 11 -10.04 -47.62 -15.51
C ALA A 11 -9.48 -47.09 -14.19
N THR A 12 -9.97 -47.61 -13.07
CA THR A 12 -9.54 -47.20 -11.73
C THR A 12 -8.72 -48.30 -11.07
N MET A 13 -7.59 -47.93 -10.46
CA MET A 13 -6.74 -48.83 -9.68
C MET A 13 -6.54 -48.23 -8.29
N GLN A 14 -6.79 -49.02 -7.25
CA GLN A 14 -6.58 -48.59 -5.87
C GLN A 14 -5.23 -49.11 -5.36
N CYS A 15 -4.46 -48.24 -4.71
CA CYS A 15 -3.17 -48.57 -4.11
C CYS A 15 -3.25 -48.33 -2.60
N SER A 16 -2.63 -49.19 -1.80
CA SER A 16 -2.58 -49.07 -0.34
C SER A 16 -1.60 -48.01 0.15
N THR A 17 -0.54 -47.73 -0.62
CA THR A 17 0.51 -46.77 -0.24
C THR A 17 0.87 -45.82 -1.39
N ASN A 18 1.33 -44.61 -1.04
CA ASN A 18 1.79 -43.61 -2.02
C ASN A 18 2.98 -44.14 -2.87
N LYS A 19 3.88 -44.92 -2.26
CA LYS A 19 5.03 -45.52 -2.96
C LYS A 19 4.60 -46.53 -4.02
N GLU A 20 3.55 -47.30 -3.76
CA GLU A 20 2.99 -48.23 -4.75
C GLU A 20 2.36 -47.46 -5.91
N ALA A 21 1.60 -46.39 -5.62
CA ALA A 21 1.03 -45.53 -6.65
C ALA A 21 2.11 -44.90 -7.53
N GLU A 22 3.18 -44.36 -6.94
CA GLU A 22 4.35 -43.83 -7.66
C GLU A 22 5.00 -44.87 -8.58
N ARG A 23 5.15 -46.12 -8.12
CA ARG A 23 5.70 -47.23 -8.93
C ARG A 23 4.78 -47.62 -10.08
N VAL A 24 3.46 -47.51 -9.92
CA VAL A 24 2.50 -47.76 -11.01
C VAL A 24 2.64 -46.68 -12.08
N VAL A 25 2.67 -45.40 -11.68
CA VAL A 25 2.89 -44.27 -12.60
C VAL A 25 4.23 -44.39 -13.31
N HIS A 26 5.30 -44.72 -12.58
CA HIS A 26 6.64 -44.94 -13.15
C HIS A 26 6.63 -45.99 -14.27
N ARG A 27 6.05 -47.17 -14.00
CA ARG A 27 5.96 -48.26 -14.99
C ARG A 27 5.15 -47.86 -16.21
N TYR A 28 4.06 -47.12 -16.02
CA TYR A 28 3.21 -46.64 -17.12
C TYR A 28 3.95 -45.66 -18.03
N LEU A 29 4.65 -44.67 -17.45
CA LEU A 29 5.44 -43.69 -18.21
C LEU A 29 6.61 -44.34 -18.95
N HIS A 30 7.30 -45.29 -18.31
CA HIS A 30 8.36 -46.07 -18.94
C HIS A 30 7.83 -46.88 -20.14
N GLY A 31 6.69 -47.56 -19.97
CA GLY A 31 6.05 -48.31 -21.05
C GLY A 31 5.64 -47.45 -22.23
N ILE A 32 5.12 -46.23 -21.98
CA ILE A 32 4.83 -45.27 -23.06
C ILE A 32 6.10 -44.89 -23.82
N ARG A 33 7.21 -44.65 -23.12
CA ARG A 33 8.49 -44.28 -23.74
C ARG A 33 9.07 -45.39 -24.61
N GLU A 34 8.90 -46.65 -24.20
CA GLU A 34 9.35 -47.81 -24.96
C GLU A 34 8.48 -48.07 -26.20
N LEU A 35 7.18 -47.85 -26.09
CA LEU A 35 6.22 -48.12 -27.15
C LEU A 35 6.14 -47.01 -28.20
N ASP A 36 6.32 -45.76 -27.80
CA ASP A 36 6.14 -44.59 -28.66
C ASP A 36 7.39 -43.69 -28.65
N THR A 37 7.96 -43.51 -29.84
CA THR A 37 9.14 -42.67 -30.07
C THR A 37 8.79 -41.24 -30.48
N GLN A 38 7.50 -40.88 -30.61
CA GLN A 38 7.09 -39.54 -30.98
C GLN A 38 7.48 -38.51 -29.91
N PRO A 39 7.76 -37.25 -30.29
CA PRO A 39 8.05 -36.18 -29.34
C PRO A 39 6.80 -35.88 -28.51
N MET A 40 6.82 -36.31 -27.26
CA MET A 40 5.77 -36.07 -26.28
C MET A 40 6.29 -35.20 -25.14
N PHE A 41 5.41 -34.39 -24.56
CA PHE A 41 5.66 -33.68 -23.31
C PHE A 41 4.60 -34.09 -22.28
N ILE A 42 4.95 -34.02 -21.00
CA ILE A 42 4.03 -34.34 -19.91
C ILE A 42 3.56 -33.05 -19.28
N THR A 43 2.24 -32.88 -19.21
CA THR A 43 1.64 -31.81 -18.42
C THR A 43 1.49 -32.24 -16.98
N ILE A 44 2.10 -31.50 -16.05
CA ILE A 44 2.05 -31.77 -14.61
C ILE A 44 1.11 -30.75 -13.95
N HIS A 45 0.11 -31.24 -13.23
CA HIS A 45 -0.69 -30.43 -12.32
C HIS A 45 -0.53 -30.99 -10.90
N SER A 46 0.24 -30.28 -10.07
CA SER A 46 0.55 -30.66 -8.69
C SER A 46 1.00 -29.45 -7.88
N ASN A 47 0.76 -29.48 -6.57
CA ASN A 47 1.27 -28.49 -5.62
C ASN A 47 2.79 -28.64 -5.39
N GLU A 48 3.34 -29.85 -5.56
CA GLU A 48 4.78 -30.13 -5.39
C GLU A 48 5.62 -29.63 -6.57
N THR A 49 6.90 -29.33 -6.34
CA THR A 49 7.82 -28.93 -7.41
C THR A 49 8.13 -30.08 -8.35
N SER A 50 8.36 -29.77 -9.63
CA SER A 50 8.73 -30.78 -10.64
C SER A 50 9.98 -31.58 -10.24
N SER A 51 10.92 -30.95 -9.52
CA SER A 51 12.13 -31.61 -9.01
C SER A 51 11.85 -32.56 -7.82
N ALA A 52 10.87 -32.25 -6.96
CA ALA A 52 10.43 -33.17 -5.92
C ALA A 52 9.71 -34.38 -6.53
N LEU A 53 8.87 -34.14 -7.53
CA LEU A 53 8.16 -35.21 -8.24
C LEU A 53 9.11 -36.11 -9.03
N ALA A 54 10.08 -35.55 -9.76
CA ALA A 54 11.07 -36.32 -10.50
C ALA A 54 11.95 -37.18 -9.59
N ARG A 55 12.22 -36.74 -8.34
CA ARG A 55 12.92 -37.56 -7.34
C ARG A 55 12.11 -38.78 -6.89
N ARG A 56 10.77 -38.66 -6.83
CA ARG A 56 9.86 -39.76 -6.45
C ARG A 56 9.56 -40.70 -7.62
N VAL A 57 9.40 -40.13 -8.82
CA VAL A 57 9.11 -40.84 -10.07
C VAL A 57 10.18 -40.50 -11.11
N PRO A 58 11.28 -41.26 -11.18
CA PRO A 58 12.41 -40.96 -12.07
C PRO A 58 12.05 -40.91 -13.56
N ALA A 59 11.08 -41.71 -14.01
CA ALA A 59 10.61 -41.75 -15.40
C ALA A 59 10.04 -40.40 -15.90
N LEU A 60 9.71 -39.46 -15.00
CA LEU A 60 9.33 -38.11 -15.39
C LEU A 60 10.49 -37.31 -15.98
N ALA A 61 11.74 -37.62 -15.61
CA ALA A 61 12.92 -36.92 -16.10
C ALA A 61 13.20 -37.18 -17.59
N ASP A 62 12.64 -38.25 -18.16
CA ASP A 62 12.82 -38.64 -19.56
C ASP A 62 11.96 -37.80 -20.52
N PHE A 63 11.06 -36.96 -19.99
CA PHE A 63 10.12 -36.15 -20.78
C PHE A 63 10.26 -34.66 -20.45
N PRO A 64 10.04 -33.76 -21.43
CA PRO A 64 9.81 -32.34 -21.16
C PRO A 64 8.55 -32.17 -20.30
N LEU A 65 8.70 -31.46 -19.17
CA LEU A 65 7.62 -31.25 -18.21
C LEU A 65 7.04 -29.84 -18.37
N VAL A 66 5.73 -29.75 -18.56
CA VAL A 66 4.98 -28.48 -18.60
C VAL A 66 4.09 -28.41 -17.37
N ARG A 67 4.39 -27.51 -16.45
CA ARG A 67 3.64 -27.40 -15.19
C ARG A 67 2.45 -26.45 -15.36
N ILE A 68 1.27 -26.89 -14.96
CA ILE A 68 0.10 -26.03 -14.78
C ILE A 68 0.10 -25.51 -13.35
N HIS A 69 0.18 -24.18 -13.23
CA HIS A 69 0.27 -23.47 -11.96
C HIS A 69 -1.11 -23.18 -11.36
N SER A 70 -1.78 -24.22 -10.89
CA SER A 70 -3.05 -24.10 -10.17
C SER A 70 -2.94 -24.84 -8.84
N ALA A 71 -3.08 -24.10 -7.73
CA ALA A 71 -2.95 -24.65 -6.38
C ALA A 71 -4.24 -25.36 -5.94
N GLU A 72 -4.11 -26.58 -5.43
CA GLU A 72 -5.21 -27.35 -4.85
C GLU A 72 -5.28 -27.17 -3.33
N PRO A 73 -6.48 -26.99 -2.74
CA PRO A 73 -6.66 -26.89 -1.30
C PRO A 73 -6.36 -28.23 -0.61
N THR A 74 -5.70 -28.17 0.56
CA THR A 74 -5.22 -29.35 1.29
C THR A 74 -6.35 -30.14 1.96
N ASN A 75 -7.49 -29.52 2.22
CA ASN A 75 -8.65 -30.11 2.90
C ASN A 75 -9.66 -30.77 1.96
N LEU A 76 -9.29 -31.09 0.70
CA LEU A 76 -10.19 -31.72 -0.27
C LEU A 76 -10.83 -33.04 0.20
N PHE A 77 -10.13 -33.79 1.04
CA PHE A 77 -10.55 -35.10 1.53
C PHE A 77 -11.32 -35.05 2.86
N SER A 78 -11.51 -33.87 3.46
CA SER A 78 -12.18 -33.76 4.78
C SER A 78 -13.70 -33.90 4.72
N VAL A 79 -14.29 -34.04 3.53
CA VAL A 79 -15.74 -34.14 3.31
C VAL A 79 -16.13 -35.61 3.08
N LEU A 80 -17.24 -36.08 3.67
CA LEU A 80 -17.72 -37.45 3.51
C LEU A 80 -17.98 -37.86 2.04
N ASP A 81 -18.44 -36.93 1.20
CA ASP A 81 -18.66 -37.12 -0.25
C ASP A 81 -17.44 -36.68 -1.10
N TRP A 82 -16.21 -36.92 -0.61
CA TRP A 82 -14.99 -36.51 -1.30
C TRP A 82 -14.85 -37.11 -2.70
N GLN A 83 -15.35 -38.33 -2.93
CA GLN A 83 -15.21 -39.03 -4.21
C GLN A 83 -15.85 -38.24 -5.36
N ARG A 84 -17.08 -37.75 -5.15
CA ARG A 84 -17.78 -36.92 -6.14
C ARG A 84 -17.10 -35.58 -6.35
N VAL A 85 -16.62 -34.95 -5.28
CA VAL A 85 -15.93 -33.65 -5.33
C VAL A 85 -14.61 -33.77 -6.11
N VAL A 86 -13.79 -34.76 -5.78
CA VAL A 86 -12.48 -35.01 -6.41
C VAL A 86 -12.65 -35.44 -7.87
N ALA A 87 -13.56 -36.36 -8.19
CA ALA A 87 -13.80 -36.78 -9.57
C ALA A 87 -14.24 -35.60 -10.46
N ARG A 88 -15.16 -34.76 -9.96
CA ARG A 88 -15.57 -33.53 -10.65
C ARG A 88 -14.39 -32.58 -10.88
N ARG A 89 -13.51 -32.42 -9.89
CA ARG A 89 -12.30 -31.59 -10.03
C ARG A 89 -11.34 -32.17 -11.06
N ILE A 90 -11.01 -33.46 -11.02
CA ILE A 90 -10.11 -34.11 -11.99
C ILE A 90 -10.59 -33.86 -13.43
N ILE A 91 -11.89 -34.08 -13.68
CA ILE A 91 -12.49 -33.84 -14.99
C ILE A 91 -12.38 -32.36 -15.38
N LYS A 92 -12.67 -31.44 -14.44
CA LYS A 92 -12.53 -30.00 -14.67
C LYS A 92 -11.09 -29.59 -15.00
N HIS A 93 -10.10 -30.08 -14.28
CA HIS A 93 -8.69 -29.78 -14.54
C HIS A 93 -8.21 -30.35 -15.86
N TYR A 94 -8.65 -31.55 -16.23
CA TYR A 94 -8.38 -32.10 -17.55
C TYR A 94 -8.93 -31.20 -18.66
N PHE A 95 -10.19 -30.75 -18.59
CA PHE A 95 -10.72 -29.84 -19.61
C PHE A 95 -10.09 -28.45 -19.59
N ASN A 96 -9.73 -27.95 -18.41
CA ASN A 96 -9.07 -26.66 -18.27
C ASN A 96 -7.60 -26.70 -18.72
N SER A 97 -6.93 -27.86 -18.67
CA SER A 97 -5.53 -27.96 -19.12
C SER A 97 -5.36 -27.58 -20.58
N PHE A 98 -6.36 -27.87 -21.42
CA PHE A 98 -6.37 -27.46 -22.83
C PHE A 98 -6.36 -25.94 -23.00
N ILE A 99 -7.08 -25.23 -22.12
CA ILE A 99 -7.16 -23.76 -22.13
C ILE A 99 -5.82 -23.19 -21.65
N TYR A 100 -5.33 -23.65 -20.50
CA TYR A 100 -4.04 -23.20 -19.96
C TYR A 100 -2.88 -23.44 -20.93
N LEU A 101 -2.83 -24.58 -21.61
CA LEU A 101 -1.80 -24.87 -22.60
C LEU A 101 -1.88 -23.94 -23.82
N HIS A 102 -3.09 -23.58 -24.25
CA HIS A 102 -3.27 -22.59 -25.32
C HIS A 102 -2.70 -21.23 -24.90
N ASP A 103 -3.07 -20.76 -23.71
CA ASP A 103 -2.58 -19.49 -23.16
C ASP A 103 -1.06 -19.51 -22.99
N TYR A 104 -0.50 -20.61 -22.48
CA TYR A 104 0.95 -20.77 -22.34
C TYR A 104 1.68 -20.75 -23.68
N VAL A 105 1.09 -21.25 -24.77
CA VAL A 105 1.67 -21.14 -26.11
C VAL A 105 1.72 -19.68 -26.57
N GLU A 106 0.65 -18.91 -26.36
CA GLU A 106 0.63 -17.47 -26.71
C GLU A 106 1.65 -16.68 -25.90
N ILE A 107 1.67 -16.91 -24.59
CA ILE A 107 2.65 -16.33 -23.66
C ILE A 107 4.09 -16.66 -24.10
N SER A 108 4.36 -17.93 -24.38
CA SER A 108 5.69 -18.41 -24.77
C SER A 108 6.15 -17.81 -26.09
N ARG A 109 5.23 -17.61 -27.04
CA ARG A 109 5.53 -16.95 -28.32
C ARG A 109 5.90 -15.49 -28.13
N TYR A 110 5.16 -14.78 -27.30
CA TYR A 110 5.44 -13.37 -27.03
C TYR A 110 6.74 -13.18 -26.24
N LEU A 111 6.89 -13.93 -25.14
CA LEU A 111 8.09 -13.92 -24.30
C LEU A 111 9.29 -14.59 -24.96
N ARG A 112 9.12 -15.33 -26.05
CA ARG A 112 10.17 -16.13 -26.71
C ARG A 112 10.88 -17.06 -25.72
N ILE A 113 10.10 -17.85 -24.99
CA ILE A 113 10.60 -18.88 -24.07
C ILE A 113 10.00 -20.25 -24.42
N PRO A 114 10.61 -21.36 -23.97
CA PRO A 114 9.97 -22.67 -24.04
C PRO A 114 8.72 -22.72 -23.16
N ILE A 115 7.69 -23.45 -23.61
CA ILE A 115 6.41 -23.58 -22.89
C ILE A 115 6.56 -24.17 -21.47
N GLY A 116 7.55 -25.04 -21.26
CA GLY A 116 7.83 -25.61 -19.93
C GLY A 116 8.41 -24.62 -18.93
N ASN A 117 8.89 -23.46 -19.40
CA ASN A 117 9.52 -22.43 -18.57
C ASN A 117 8.55 -21.29 -18.21
N VAL A 118 7.27 -21.39 -18.58
CA VAL A 118 6.25 -20.42 -18.15
C VAL A 118 6.08 -20.56 -16.63
N PRO A 119 6.31 -19.51 -15.84
CA PRO A 119 6.24 -19.59 -14.38
C PRO A 119 4.80 -19.46 -13.86
N ALA A 120 4.64 -19.63 -12.55
CA ALA A 120 3.38 -19.37 -11.86
C ALA A 120 2.98 -17.90 -11.93
N ASP A 121 3.93 -17.00 -11.66
CA ASP A 121 3.72 -15.55 -11.70
C ASP A 121 4.30 -15.00 -13.00
N LEU A 122 3.43 -14.90 -14.02
CA LEU A 122 3.81 -14.41 -15.33
C LEU A 122 4.26 -12.95 -15.29
N SER A 123 3.59 -12.12 -14.49
CA SER A 123 3.79 -10.67 -14.50
C SER A 123 5.18 -10.30 -14.03
N LEU A 124 5.66 -10.90 -12.94
CA LEU A 124 7.02 -10.67 -12.43
C LEU A 124 8.09 -11.18 -13.41
N PHE A 125 7.94 -12.41 -13.89
CA PHE A 125 8.94 -13.02 -14.74
C PHE A 125 9.03 -12.40 -16.13
N ALA A 126 7.90 -12.00 -16.72
CA ALA A 126 7.88 -11.31 -18.00
C ALA A 126 8.64 -9.97 -17.91
N ALA A 127 8.45 -9.22 -16.83
CA ALA A 127 9.19 -8.01 -16.55
C ALA A 127 10.70 -8.28 -16.35
N ASP A 128 11.07 -9.28 -15.53
CA ASP A 128 12.47 -9.70 -15.36
C ASP A 128 13.12 -10.06 -16.71
N LEU A 129 12.44 -10.85 -17.53
CA LEU A 129 12.95 -11.32 -18.80
C LEU A 129 13.15 -10.18 -19.81
N PHE A 130 12.16 -9.29 -19.95
CA PHE A 130 12.27 -8.15 -20.85
C PHE A 130 13.32 -7.16 -20.35
N TYR A 131 13.40 -6.93 -19.05
CA TYR A 131 14.38 -6.02 -18.49
C TYR A 131 15.79 -6.58 -18.64
N ALA A 132 16.02 -7.86 -18.34
CA ALA A 132 17.28 -8.55 -18.57
C ALA A 132 17.75 -8.43 -20.03
N ARG A 133 16.85 -8.70 -21.00
CA ARG A 133 17.19 -8.61 -22.43
C ARG A 133 17.58 -7.19 -22.84
N ASN A 134 16.87 -6.19 -22.33
CA ASN A 134 17.20 -4.80 -22.61
C ASN A 134 18.53 -4.41 -21.94
N LEU A 135 18.74 -4.76 -20.67
CA LEU A 135 20.01 -4.56 -19.97
C LEU A 135 21.19 -5.15 -20.75
N CYS A 136 21.10 -6.41 -21.19
CA CYS A 136 22.14 -7.04 -22.01
C CYS A 136 22.35 -6.31 -23.34
N ARG A 137 21.28 -5.86 -23.99
CA ARG A 137 21.39 -5.09 -25.24
C ARG A 137 22.12 -3.76 -25.06
N TYR A 138 21.96 -3.11 -23.91
CA TYR A 138 22.68 -1.88 -23.54
C TYR A 138 24.05 -2.13 -22.88
N GLY A 139 24.49 -3.39 -22.76
CA GLY A 139 25.81 -3.74 -22.23
C GLY A 139 25.92 -3.76 -20.70
N TYR A 140 24.80 -3.85 -19.97
CA TYR A 140 24.80 -3.98 -18.51
C TYR A 140 25.07 -5.42 -18.06
N VAL A 141 25.67 -5.56 -16.88
CA VAL A 141 25.75 -6.82 -16.14
C VAL A 141 24.46 -7.00 -15.35
N LEU A 142 23.97 -8.24 -15.27
CA LEU A 142 22.75 -8.57 -14.53
C LEU A 142 23.08 -8.79 -13.06
N TRP A 143 22.32 -8.17 -12.16
CA TRP A 143 22.33 -8.42 -10.70
C TRP A 143 21.28 -9.45 -10.27
N ALA A 144 20.94 -10.36 -11.20
CA ALA A 144 19.85 -11.30 -11.03
C ALA A 144 20.14 -12.27 -9.88
N SER A 145 19.26 -12.30 -8.87
CA SER A 145 19.44 -13.10 -7.66
C SER A 145 18.17 -13.89 -7.34
N PRO A 146 18.28 -15.17 -6.91
CA PRO A 146 17.15 -15.93 -6.42
C PRO A 146 16.79 -15.57 -4.96
N THR A 147 17.59 -14.73 -4.30
CA THR A 147 17.36 -14.27 -2.93
C THR A 147 16.61 -12.93 -2.93
N SER A 148 16.17 -12.45 -1.77
CA SER A 148 15.51 -11.14 -1.62
C SER A 148 16.45 -9.94 -1.80
N ARG A 149 17.75 -10.19 -2.01
CA ARG A 149 18.78 -9.16 -2.21
C ARG A 149 19.37 -9.26 -3.61
N PRO A 150 19.64 -8.13 -4.29
CA PRO A 150 20.34 -8.12 -5.57
C PRO A 150 21.78 -8.61 -5.43
N ASP A 151 22.34 -9.17 -6.51
CA ASP A 151 23.77 -9.47 -6.57
C ASP A 151 24.54 -8.22 -7.05
N LEU A 152 25.05 -7.44 -6.09
CA LEU A 152 25.84 -6.24 -6.35
C LEU A 152 27.32 -6.46 -6.04
N GLY A 153 27.79 -7.72 -6.08
CA GLY A 153 29.18 -8.07 -5.84
C GLY A 153 29.64 -7.81 -4.40
N GLY A 154 28.74 -7.91 -3.42
CA GLY A 154 29.02 -7.72 -1.99
C GLY A 154 28.55 -6.37 -1.44
N LYS A 155 28.25 -5.38 -2.29
CA LYS A 155 27.74 -4.07 -1.86
C LYS A 155 26.40 -4.19 -1.13
N GLU A 156 25.58 -5.16 -1.49
CA GLU A 156 24.29 -5.45 -0.87
C GLU A 156 24.38 -5.88 0.60
N LEU A 157 25.57 -6.27 1.06
CA LEU A 157 25.83 -6.62 2.46
C LEU A 157 26.22 -5.38 3.28
N ASP A 158 26.88 -4.42 2.65
CA ASP A 158 27.41 -3.22 3.31
C ASP A 158 26.40 -2.06 3.30
N ASP A 159 25.59 -1.92 2.25
CA ASP A 159 24.71 -0.77 2.04
C ASP A 159 23.26 -1.05 2.48
N CYS A 160 23.06 -1.26 3.78
CA CYS A 160 21.72 -1.49 4.34
C CYS A 160 20.87 -0.21 4.44
N ARG A 161 21.44 0.97 4.14
CA ARG A 161 20.78 2.28 4.32
C ARG A 161 19.56 2.47 3.42
N ILE A 162 19.59 1.95 2.19
CA ILE A 162 18.53 2.14 1.19
C ILE A 162 17.21 1.51 1.65
N GLY A 163 17.28 0.36 2.32
CA GLY A 163 16.12 -0.37 2.83
C GLY A 163 15.76 -0.04 4.28
N ALA A 164 16.51 0.84 4.95
CA ALA A 164 16.40 1.12 6.38
C ALA A 164 16.12 2.61 6.67
N ASP A 165 15.33 3.27 5.82
CA ASP A 165 14.87 4.63 6.10
C ASP A 165 13.83 4.62 7.23
N TRP A 166 14.22 5.16 8.38
CA TRP A 166 13.39 5.21 9.58
C TRP A 166 12.01 5.82 9.32
N ASN A 167 11.96 6.90 8.55
CA ASN A 167 10.72 7.66 8.33
C ASN A 167 9.70 6.90 7.47
N SER A 168 10.16 5.99 6.62
CA SER A 168 9.29 5.16 5.79
C SER A 168 8.80 3.90 6.52
N LEU A 169 9.53 3.46 7.55
CA LEU A 169 9.29 2.19 8.25
C LEU A 169 8.56 2.36 9.58
N CYS A 170 8.75 3.50 10.25
CA CYS A 170 8.21 3.72 11.58
C CYS A 170 6.69 3.87 11.58
N VAL A 171 6.12 3.60 12.74
CA VAL A 171 4.72 3.80 13.06
C VAL A 171 4.44 5.29 13.18
N THR A 172 3.41 5.76 12.47
CA THR A 172 3.00 7.16 12.39
C THR A 172 1.66 7.38 13.05
N ASP A 173 1.35 8.62 13.44
CA ASP A 173 0.04 8.91 14.05
C ASP A 173 -1.09 9.06 13.02
N GLN A 174 -0.73 9.28 11.75
CA GLN A 174 -1.65 9.41 10.62
C GLN A 174 -1.30 8.42 9.51
N PRO A 175 -2.29 7.99 8.69
CA PRO A 175 -2.04 7.12 7.55
C PRO A 175 -1.15 7.81 6.52
N THR A 176 -0.36 7.03 5.79
CA THR A 176 0.55 7.57 4.78
C THR A 176 -0.24 8.23 3.65
N ALA A 177 0.02 9.50 3.42
CA ALA A 177 -0.53 10.28 2.31
C ALA A 177 0.56 11.20 1.76
N ILE A 178 0.49 11.51 0.47
CA ILE A 178 1.40 12.47 -0.15
C ILE A 178 1.01 13.88 0.30
N VAL A 179 -0.30 14.16 0.31
CA VAL A 179 -0.89 15.38 0.87
C VAL A 179 -2.11 14.99 1.67
N ASN A 180 -2.27 15.55 2.87
CA ASN A 180 -3.49 15.45 3.65
C ASN A 180 -3.73 16.76 4.43
N HIS A 181 -4.86 17.39 4.17
CA HIS A 181 -5.33 18.58 4.86
C HIS A 181 -6.70 18.27 5.47
N SER A 182 -6.72 18.06 6.78
CA SER A 182 -7.95 17.84 7.54
C SER A 182 -8.78 19.12 7.59
N ARG A 183 -10.04 19.05 7.15
CA ARG A 183 -10.92 20.22 7.02
C ARG A 183 -12.38 19.83 6.87
N PHE A 184 -13.27 20.70 7.34
CA PHE A 184 -14.70 20.68 7.00
C PHE A 184 -15.00 21.56 5.78
N CYS A 185 -15.70 20.99 4.82
CA CYS A 185 -16.12 21.65 3.58
C CYS A 185 -17.63 21.57 3.42
N THR A 186 -18.24 22.73 3.15
CA THR A 186 -19.63 22.88 2.72
C THR A 186 -19.75 23.09 1.21
N GLU A 187 -18.63 23.34 0.54
CA GLU A 187 -18.55 23.33 -0.92
C GLU A 187 -18.50 21.89 -1.45
N VAL A 188 -18.90 21.71 -2.71
CA VAL A 188 -18.87 20.39 -3.34
C VAL A 188 -17.44 19.85 -3.39
N CYS A 189 -17.26 18.69 -2.77
CA CYS A 189 -16.02 17.94 -2.84
C CYS A 189 -16.17 16.74 -3.80
N VAL A 190 -15.09 16.34 -4.45
CA VAL A 190 -15.08 15.24 -5.40
C VAL A 190 -13.98 14.26 -5.06
N GLU A 191 -14.34 12.99 -4.98
CA GLU A 191 -13.40 11.88 -4.91
C GLU A 191 -13.10 11.40 -6.34
N LEU A 192 -11.83 11.44 -6.71
CA LEU A 192 -11.30 11.01 -8.00
C LEU A 192 -10.43 9.76 -7.81
N GLU A 193 -10.63 8.77 -8.67
CA GLU A 193 -9.72 7.62 -8.83
C GLU A 193 -8.53 8.02 -9.69
N LEU A 194 -7.33 7.67 -9.24
CA LEU A 194 -6.09 7.79 -9.99
C LEU A 194 -5.62 6.40 -10.41
N GLY A 195 -5.38 6.22 -11.71
CA GLY A 195 -4.83 4.99 -12.28
C GLY A 195 -3.62 5.28 -13.16
N ALA A 196 -2.79 4.25 -13.37
CA ALA A 196 -1.57 4.31 -14.17
C ALA A 196 -0.53 5.37 -13.74
N LEU A 197 -0.68 6.00 -12.56
CA LEU A 197 0.23 7.03 -12.07
C LEU A 197 1.68 6.54 -12.00
N ALA A 198 1.90 5.34 -11.47
CA ALA A 198 3.22 4.74 -11.36
C ALA A 198 3.88 4.50 -12.73
N VAL A 199 3.12 3.97 -13.68
CA VAL A 199 3.58 3.73 -15.05
C VAL A 199 3.92 5.07 -15.72
N SER A 200 3.02 6.06 -15.64
CA SER A 200 3.22 7.39 -16.20
C SER A 200 4.46 8.06 -15.61
N ALA A 201 4.69 7.94 -14.30
CA ALA A 201 5.86 8.51 -13.63
C ALA A 201 7.18 7.91 -14.15
N LEU A 202 7.24 6.58 -14.31
CA LEU A 202 8.43 5.91 -14.84
C LEU A 202 8.69 6.26 -16.31
N VAL A 203 7.64 6.29 -17.13
CA VAL A 203 7.72 6.63 -18.56
C VAL A 203 8.10 8.09 -18.78
N HIS A 204 7.54 9.02 -18.00
CA HIS A 204 7.73 10.46 -18.14
C HIS A 204 8.77 11.06 -17.19
N GLY A 205 9.57 10.24 -16.51
CA GLY A 205 10.53 10.71 -15.49
C GLY A 205 11.47 11.84 -15.95
N ALA A 206 11.89 11.89 -17.22
CA ALA A 206 12.67 13.02 -17.75
C ALA A 206 11.88 14.34 -17.75
N ARG A 207 10.61 14.30 -18.17
CA ARG A 207 9.74 15.48 -18.21
C ARG A 207 9.35 15.96 -16.82
N ILE A 208 9.29 15.05 -15.83
CA ILE A 208 9.07 15.41 -14.43
C ILE A 208 10.24 16.27 -13.92
N ALA A 209 11.48 15.87 -14.19
CA ALA A 209 12.66 16.65 -13.81
C ALA A 209 12.66 18.05 -14.45
N GLU A 210 12.29 18.16 -15.72
CA GLU A 210 12.14 19.43 -16.43
C GLU A 210 11.05 20.32 -15.82
N ALA A 211 9.90 19.73 -15.45
CA ALA A 211 8.76 20.45 -14.88
C ALA A 211 9.03 21.00 -13.47
N GLU A 212 9.93 20.37 -12.71
CA GLU A 212 10.36 20.84 -11.40
C GLU A 212 11.32 22.04 -11.48
N GLY A 213 11.81 22.39 -12.66
CA GLY A 213 12.81 23.46 -12.83
C GLY A 213 14.16 23.11 -12.21
N SER A 214 14.42 21.84 -11.92
CA SER A 214 15.71 21.39 -11.43
C SER A 214 16.74 21.56 -12.54
N SER A 215 17.70 22.47 -12.35
CA SER A 215 18.93 22.49 -13.13
C SER A 215 19.64 21.14 -12.98
N ASP A 216 20.29 20.68 -14.06
CA ASP A 216 20.93 19.36 -14.22
C ASP A 216 21.91 18.93 -13.09
N SER A 217 22.23 19.81 -12.14
CA SER A 217 23.21 19.62 -11.08
C SER A 217 22.67 19.34 -9.67
N VAL A 218 21.36 19.51 -9.39
CA VAL A 218 20.84 19.44 -8.00
C VAL A 218 19.64 18.49 -7.84
N GLY A 219 19.16 17.86 -8.92
CA GLY A 219 18.03 16.91 -8.86
C GLY A 219 18.47 15.46 -8.67
N PHE A 220 17.63 14.65 -8.03
CA PHE A 220 17.75 13.18 -7.94
C PHE A 220 17.93 12.49 -9.32
N LEU A 221 17.53 13.13 -10.42
CA LEU A 221 17.81 12.66 -11.79
C LEU A 221 19.02 13.38 -12.41
N SER A 222 20.03 13.73 -11.60
CA SER A 222 21.28 14.31 -12.08
C SER A 222 21.83 13.48 -13.24
N SER A 223 22.10 14.16 -14.36
CA SER A 223 22.70 13.57 -15.56
C SER A 223 24.18 13.24 -15.36
N VAL A 224 24.76 13.57 -14.19
CA VAL A 224 26.13 13.24 -13.83
C VAL A 224 26.23 11.74 -13.53
N SER A 225 26.50 10.96 -14.57
CA SER A 225 26.91 9.57 -14.42
C SER A 225 28.18 9.51 -13.59
N LEU A 226 28.18 8.68 -12.55
CA LEU A 226 29.38 8.40 -11.76
C LEU A 226 30.51 7.88 -12.67
N SER A 227 31.77 8.23 -12.36
CA SER A 227 32.92 7.70 -13.09
C SER A 227 33.04 6.19 -12.90
N ALA A 228 33.64 5.50 -13.88
CA ALA A 228 33.80 4.04 -13.83
C ALA A 228 34.57 3.57 -12.58
N ASP A 229 35.56 4.33 -12.10
CA ASP A 229 36.31 3.99 -10.89
C ASP A 229 35.49 4.09 -9.60
N VAL A 230 34.48 4.97 -9.58
CA VAL A 230 33.55 5.12 -8.44
C VAL A 230 32.50 4.00 -8.44
N LEU A 231 31.99 3.61 -9.62
CA LEU A 231 31.06 2.49 -9.78
C LEU A 231 31.70 1.13 -9.47
N LEU A 232 32.98 0.96 -9.81
CA LEU A 232 33.75 -0.27 -9.56
C LEU A 232 34.29 -0.38 -8.12
N GLY A 233 33.94 0.56 -7.22
CA GLY A 233 34.37 0.52 -5.82
C GLY A 233 35.87 0.74 -5.61
N ARG A 234 36.60 1.28 -6.61
CA ARG A 234 38.02 1.61 -6.48
C ARG A 234 38.25 2.84 -5.59
N VAL A 235 37.23 3.70 -5.51
CA VAL A 235 37.15 4.80 -4.55
C VAL A 235 36.22 4.38 -3.42
N LYS A 236 36.73 4.26 -2.20
CA LYS A 236 35.96 3.88 -1.00
C LYS A 236 35.56 5.12 -0.19
N THR A 237 34.80 6.04 -0.76
CA THR A 237 34.19 7.12 0.02
C THR A 237 32.79 6.70 0.44
N ILE A 238 32.67 6.11 1.64
CA ILE A 238 31.41 5.65 2.24
C ILE A 238 30.34 6.77 2.33
N ALA A 239 30.76 8.04 2.28
CA ALA A 239 29.95 9.16 2.75
C ALA A 239 29.07 9.89 1.72
N GLN A 240 29.26 9.75 0.40
CA GLN A 240 28.45 10.51 -0.57
C GLN A 240 28.30 9.75 -1.90
N TYR A 241 27.51 8.68 -1.89
CA TYR A 241 26.97 8.12 -3.13
C TYR A 241 25.57 8.66 -3.32
N ASP A 242 25.35 9.41 -4.39
CA ASP A 242 23.99 9.68 -4.86
C ASP A 242 23.45 8.37 -5.47
N GLU A 243 22.67 7.64 -4.68
CA GLU A 243 22.00 6.39 -5.05
C GLU A 243 21.23 6.55 -6.38
N ALA A 244 20.68 7.75 -6.60
CA ALA A 244 19.94 8.10 -7.78
C ALA A 244 20.82 8.16 -9.03
N ALA A 245 22.03 8.70 -8.89
CA ALA A 245 23.02 8.74 -9.97
C ALA A 245 23.47 7.33 -10.37
N ALA A 246 23.64 6.43 -9.40
CA ALA A 246 24.05 5.05 -9.63
C ALA A 246 23.03 4.25 -10.47
N VAL A 247 21.74 4.51 -10.25
CA VAL A 247 20.64 3.76 -10.88
C VAL A 247 20.06 4.47 -12.11
N SER A 248 20.47 5.73 -12.36
CA SER A 248 19.97 6.55 -13.47
C SER A 248 20.04 5.86 -14.85
N GLY A 249 21.12 5.13 -15.12
CA GLY A 249 21.31 4.38 -16.37
C GLY A 249 20.34 3.19 -16.49
N ALA A 250 20.19 2.43 -15.41
CA ALA A 250 19.26 1.31 -15.31
C ALA A 250 17.79 1.76 -15.47
N LEU A 251 17.42 2.92 -14.91
CA LEU A 251 16.09 3.52 -15.07
C LEU A 251 15.84 4.00 -16.50
N LYS A 252 16.85 4.51 -17.22
CA LYS A 252 16.71 4.85 -18.64
C LYS A 252 16.39 3.62 -19.49
N VAL A 253 17.03 2.48 -19.21
CA VAL A 253 16.72 1.20 -19.86
C VAL A 253 15.30 0.74 -19.53
N LEU A 254 14.89 0.84 -18.26
CA LEU A 254 13.54 0.48 -17.82
C LEU A 254 12.48 1.32 -18.54
N ARG A 255 12.71 2.62 -18.65
CA ARG A 255 11.86 3.55 -19.39
C ARG A 255 11.73 3.17 -20.86
N SER A 256 12.84 2.84 -21.53
CA SER A 256 12.81 2.41 -22.93
C SER A 256 12.00 1.12 -23.12
N MET A 257 12.19 0.15 -22.22
CA MET A 257 11.41 -1.09 -22.23
C MET A 257 9.90 -0.81 -22.10
N LEU A 258 9.51 0.04 -21.15
CA LEU A 258 8.11 0.40 -20.95
C LEU A 258 7.51 1.14 -22.15
N GLN A 259 8.27 2.05 -22.76
CA GLN A 259 7.85 2.73 -23.98
C GLN A 259 7.61 1.74 -25.13
N ASP A 260 8.45 0.71 -25.27
CA ASP A 260 8.25 -0.32 -26.28
C ASP A 260 7.03 -1.20 -25.99
N CYS A 261 6.79 -1.56 -24.72
CA CYS A 261 5.58 -2.28 -24.33
C CYS A 261 4.31 -1.45 -24.60
N VAL A 262 4.32 -0.16 -24.27
CA VAL A 262 3.19 0.76 -24.53
C VAL A 262 2.93 0.92 -26.04
N LYS A 263 3.97 1.00 -26.86
CA LYS A 263 3.82 0.99 -28.33
C LYS A 263 3.18 -0.31 -28.82
N ASP A 264 3.59 -1.45 -28.28
CA ASP A 264 3.03 -2.75 -28.61
C ASP A 264 1.55 -2.86 -28.23
N ILE A 265 1.14 -2.30 -27.09
CA ILE A 265 -0.27 -2.22 -26.70
C ILE A 265 -1.05 -1.38 -27.72
N HIS A 266 -0.51 -0.22 -28.11
CA HIS A 266 -1.20 0.68 -29.04
C HIS A 266 -1.33 0.11 -30.46
N ILE A 267 -0.29 -0.56 -30.97
CA ILE A 267 -0.25 -1.06 -32.35
C ILE A 267 -0.92 -2.44 -32.46
N ASN A 268 -0.59 -3.35 -31.54
CA ASN A 268 -0.94 -4.76 -31.62
C ASN A 268 -2.07 -5.17 -30.65
N SER A 269 -2.51 -4.27 -29.75
CA SER A 269 -3.49 -4.59 -28.69
C SER A 269 -3.10 -5.84 -27.87
N ASN A 270 -1.80 -5.98 -27.58
CA ASN A 270 -1.27 -7.19 -26.98
C ASN A 270 -1.59 -7.28 -25.48
N PRO A 271 -2.33 -8.29 -25.02
CA PRO A 271 -2.73 -8.42 -23.61
C PRO A 271 -1.56 -8.72 -22.67
N ILE A 272 -0.49 -9.36 -23.14
CA ILE A 272 0.65 -9.70 -22.29
C ILE A 272 1.50 -8.46 -22.02
N ALA A 273 1.67 -7.58 -23.02
CA ALA A 273 2.33 -6.30 -22.85
C ALA A 273 1.59 -5.43 -21.84
N ASP A 274 0.25 -5.40 -21.92
CA ASP A 274 -0.61 -4.71 -20.96
C ASP A 274 -0.45 -5.24 -19.54
N GLN A 275 -0.42 -6.57 -19.37
CA GLN A 275 -0.15 -7.19 -18.07
C GLN A 275 1.22 -6.80 -17.49
N VAL A 276 2.27 -6.71 -18.30
CA VAL A 276 3.60 -6.28 -17.83
C VAL A 276 3.56 -4.81 -17.38
N VAL A 277 2.92 -3.95 -18.16
CA VAL A 277 2.83 -2.51 -17.86
C VAL A 277 2.03 -2.25 -16.58
N ILE A 278 0.86 -2.87 -16.44
CA ILE A 278 0.01 -2.71 -15.24
C ILE A 278 0.73 -3.20 -13.98
N ASN A 279 1.51 -4.28 -14.07
CA ASN A 279 2.21 -4.86 -12.94
C ASN A 279 3.65 -4.34 -12.76
N ILE A 280 4.08 -3.32 -13.51
CA ILE A 280 5.48 -2.89 -13.42
C ILE A 280 5.84 -2.36 -12.03
N TYR A 281 4.92 -1.61 -11.41
CA TYR A 281 5.13 -1.08 -10.07
C TYR A 281 5.22 -2.20 -9.04
N ARG A 282 4.46 -3.29 -9.24
CA ARG A 282 4.58 -4.54 -8.47
C ARG A 282 5.93 -5.19 -8.64
N TRP A 283 6.41 -5.29 -9.87
CA TRP A 283 7.71 -5.91 -10.14
C TRP A 283 8.86 -5.14 -9.50
N VAL A 284 8.86 -3.80 -9.59
CA VAL A 284 9.88 -2.94 -8.99
C VAL A 284 9.96 -3.10 -7.46
N HIS A 285 8.82 -3.27 -6.78
CA HIS A 285 8.75 -3.37 -5.32
C HIS A 285 8.80 -4.78 -4.77
N SER A 286 8.82 -5.80 -5.63
CA SER A 286 8.76 -7.19 -5.21
C SER A 286 10.17 -7.74 -4.99
N PRO A 287 10.60 -8.04 -3.75
CA PRO A 287 11.88 -8.69 -3.48
C PRO A 287 11.97 -10.13 -4.03
N ARG A 288 10.85 -10.68 -4.52
CA ARG A 288 10.80 -11.98 -5.20
C ARG A 288 11.17 -11.89 -6.68
N ALA A 289 11.25 -10.69 -7.25
CA ALA A 289 11.69 -10.51 -8.63
C ALA A 289 13.19 -10.75 -8.72
N LEU A 290 13.65 -11.40 -9.81
CA LEU A 290 15.05 -11.76 -9.95
C LEU A 290 15.95 -10.53 -10.06
N LEU A 291 15.48 -9.47 -10.73
CA LEU A 291 16.20 -8.22 -10.91
C LEU A 291 15.78 -7.13 -9.91
N TYR A 292 15.22 -7.52 -8.76
CA TYR A 292 14.86 -6.58 -7.70
C TYR A 292 16.09 -5.79 -7.25
N GLU A 293 15.98 -4.46 -7.26
CA GLU A 293 16.98 -3.55 -6.72
C GLU A 293 16.29 -2.46 -5.88
N PRO A 294 16.61 -2.33 -4.58
CA PRO A 294 15.90 -1.41 -3.69
C PRO A 294 16.10 0.06 -4.07
N ALA A 295 17.22 0.42 -4.71
CA ALA A 295 17.46 1.77 -5.19
C ALA A 295 16.59 2.13 -6.42
N ILE A 296 16.29 1.17 -7.32
CA ILE A 296 15.29 1.36 -8.38
C ILE A 296 13.91 1.58 -7.78
N ALA A 297 13.55 0.82 -6.75
CA ALA A 297 12.27 0.96 -6.06
C ALA A 297 12.09 2.34 -5.44
N ARG A 298 13.08 2.78 -4.65
CA ARG A 298 13.09 4.13 -4.07
C ARG A 298 12.99 5.22 -5.14
N ALA A 299 13.72 5.07 -6.24
CA ALA A 299 13.67 6.01 -7.35
C ALA A 299 12.29 6.07 -8.01
N ALA A 300 11.62 4.92 -8.16
CA ALA A 300 10.26 4.85 -8.65
C ALA A 300 9.29 5.58 -7.72
N ASP A 301 9.33 5.32 -6.41
CA ASP A 301 8.47 5.98 -5.41
C ASP A 301 8.63 7.50 -5.41
N MET A 302 9.86 7.98 -5.52
CA MET A 302 10.14 9.41 -5.63
C MET A 302 9.52 10.00 -6.90
N LEU A 303 9.63 9.34 -8.06
CA LEU A 303 9.00 9.82 -9.29
C LEU A 303 7.47 9.83 -9.20
N VAL A 304 6.86 8.83 -8.57
CA VAL A 304 5.42 8.79 -8.34
C VAL A 304 4.98 9.94 -7.44
N THR A 305 5.70 10.17 -6.34
CA THR A 305 5.43 11.26 -5.39
C THR A 305 5.53 12.62 -6.09
N LYS A 306 6.58 12.83 -6.88
CA LYS A 306 6.80 14.06 -7.66
C LYS A 306 5.69 14.31 -8.68
N LEU A 307 5.32 13.28 -9.46
CA LEU A 307 4.21 13.40 -10.41
C LEU A 307 2.88 13.75 -9.71
N CYS A 308 2.63 13.15 -8.55
CA CYS A 308 1.44 13.45 -7.74
C CYS A 308 1.46 14.90 -7.22
N LEU A 309 2.61 15.39 -6.73
CA LEU A 309 2.73 16.78 -6.28
C LEU A 309 2.55 17.79 -7.43
N LEU A 310 3.05 17.48 -8.64
CA LEU A 310 2.79 18.28 -9.83
C LEU A 310 1.29 18.28 -10.19
N LEU A 311 0.60 17.14 -10.03
CA LEU A 311 -0.85 17.06 -10.21
C LEU A 311 -1.59 17.93 -9.18
N VAL A 312 -1.17 17.90 -7.91
CA VAL A 312 -1.73 18.74 -6.84
C VAL A 312 -1.56 20.23 -7.16
N ALA A 313 -0.38 20.62 -7.63
CA ALA A 313 -0.09 21.99 -8.04
C ALA A 313 -0.98 22.43 -9.21
N GLU A 314 -1.21 21.55 -10.18
CA GLU A 314 -2.05 21.84 -11.35
C GLU A 314 -3.54 21.98 -10.99
N VAL A 315 -4.05 21.12 -10.10
CA VAL A 315 -5.42 21.25 -9.54
C VAL A 315 -5.57 22.58 -8.80
N SER A 316 -4.58 22.94 -8.00
CA SER A 316 -4.56 24.21 -7.25
C SER A 316 -4.52 25.42 -8.18
N ARG A 317 -3.74 25.34 -9.27
CA ARG A 317 -3.65 26.36 -10.33
C ARG A 317 -4.99 26.58 -11.05
N MET A 318 -5.79 25.53 -11.20
CA MET A 318 -7.13 25.61 -11.79
C MET A 318 -8.19 26.16 -10.82
N GLY A 319 -7.84 26.40 -9.56
CA GLY A 319 -8.74 26.95 -8.55
C GLY A 319 -9.47 25.91 -7.70
N GLY A 320 -9.10 24.62 -7.82
CA GLY A 320 -9.48 23.60 -6.84
C GLY A 320 -8.58 23.65 -5.61
N GLU A 321 -8.96 22.97 -4.54
CA GLU A 321 -8.12 22.76 -3.36
C GLU A 321 -8.02 21.26 -3.08
N VAL A 322 -6.80 20.74 -2.97
CA VAL A 322 -6.59 19.31 -2.73
C VAL A 322 -6.61 19.05 -1.22
N MET A 323 -7.54 18.21 -0.77
CA MET A 323 -7.65 17.80 0.62
C MET A 323 -6.82 16.55 0.90
N HIS A 324 -6.83 15.59 -0.02
CA HIS A 324 -6.08 14.35 0.11
C HIS A 324 -5.53 13.90 -1.24
N ALA A 325 -4.27 13.49 -1.25
CA ALA A 325 -3.62 12.88 -2.40
C ALA A 325 -2.84 11.64 -2.00
N SER A 326 -3.13 10.54 -2.69
CA SER A 326 -2.40 9.27 -2.63
C SER A 326 -2.10 8.78 -4.04
N GLN A 327 -1.46 7.61 -4.18
CA GLN A 327 -1.15 7.06 -5.50
C GLN A 327 -2.40 6.61 -6.29
N SER A 328 -3.50 6.32 -5.60
CA SER A 328 -4.73 5.75 -6.19
C SER A 328 -5.97 6.63 -6.03
N ARG A 329 -5.95 7.62 -5.14
CA ARG A 329 -7.10 8.49 -4.86
C ARG A 329 -6.70 9.93 -4.66
N LEU A 330 -7.58 10.82 -5.13
CA LEU A 330 -7.46 12.26 -4.97
C LEU A 330 -8.81 12.82 -4.51
N VAL A 331 -8.82 13.57 -3.41
CA VAL A 331 -10.01 14.25 -2.89
C VAL A 331 -9.80 15.76 -3.04
N ILE A 332 -10.71 16.40 -3.78
CA ILE A 332 -10.61 17.83 -4.09
C ILE A 332 -11.87 18.58 -3.62
N CYS A 333 -11.69 19.77 -3.07
CA CYS A 333 -12.75 20.75 -2.93
C CYS A 333 -12.80 21.61 -4.21
N THR A 334 -13.95 21.66 -4.89
CA THR A 334 -14.07 22.42 -6.15
C THR A 334 -14.30 23.91 -5.92
N LYS A 335 -14.53 24.34 -4.67
CA LYS A 335 -14.95 25.71 -4.32
C LYS A 335 -16.20 26.16 -5.11
N ARG A 336 -17.12 25.21 -5.35
CA ARG A 336 -18.40 25.44 -6.04
C ARG A 336 -19.51 24.96 -5.12
N CYS A 337 -20.63 25.68 -5.10
CA CYS A 337 -21.76 25.35 -4.24
C CYS A 337 -22.76 24.39 -4.91
N ASN A 338 -22.72 24.27 -6.24
CA ASN A 338 -23.70 23.51 -7.00
C ASN A 338 -23.06 22.29 -7.68
N MET A 339 -23.79 21.19 -7.72
CA MET A 339 -23.36 19.94 -8.37
C MET A 339 -23.03 20.14 -9.85
N GLN A 340 -23.86 20.86 -10.61
CA GLN A 340 -23.61 21.06 -12.06
C GLN A 340 -22.33 21.87 -12.32
N LEU A 341 -22.04 22.85 -11.47
CA LEU A 341 -20.81 23.65 -11.57
C LEU A 341 -19.58 22.81 -11.20
N ALA A 342 -19.71 21.93 -10.21
CA ALA A 342 -18.65 21.02 -9.82
C ALA A 342 -18.37 19.98 -10.91
N GLU A 343 -19.40 19.41 -11.55
CA GLU A 343 -19.26 18.48 -12.68
C GLU A 343 -18.59 19.16 -13.89
N ALA A 344 -18.99 20.39 -14.21
CA ALA A 344 -18.36 21.18 -15.27
C ALA A 344 -16.88 21.48 -14.97
N PHE A 345 -16.57 21.84 -13.71
CA PHE A 345 -15.20 22.06 -13.27
C PHE A 345 -14.34 20.79 -13.39
N VAL A 346 -14.83 19.65 -12.89
CA VAL A 346 -14.12 18.36 -12.96
C VAL A 346 -13.93 17.91 -14.40
N SER A 347 -14.95 18.05 -15.24
CA SER A 347 -14.85 17.72 -16.67
C SER A 347 -13.81 18.58 -17.37
N SER A 348 -13.77 19.88 -17.07
CA SER A 348 -12.75 20.79 -17.58
C SER A 348 -11.35 20.46 -17.05
N LEU A 349 -11.23 20.09 -15.77
CA LEU A 349 -9.97 19.68 -15.14
C LEU A 349 -9.41 18.43 -15.82
N ILE A 350 -10.22 17.38 -15.95
CA ILE A 350 -9.82 16.13 -16.61
C ILE A 350 -9.43 16.39 -18.07
N ASN A 351 -10.17 17.25 -18.78
CA ASN A 351 -9.83 17.59 -20.17
C ASN A 351 -8.48 18.33 -20.28
N THR A 352 -8.23 19.31 -19.41
CA THR A 352 -6.94 20.03 -19.37
C THR A 352 -5.78 19.09 -19.05
N LEU A 353 -5.96 18.20 -18.07
CA LEU A 353 -4.93 17.21 -17.69
C LEU A 353 -4.63 16.23 -18.83
N ARG A 354 -5.64 15.81 -19.60
CA ARG A 354 -5.43 14.95 -20.79
C ARG A 354 -4.62 15.64 -21.89
N HIS A 355 -4.75 16.95 -22.05
CA HIS A 355 -3.96 17.71 -23.02
C HIS A 355 -2.53 17.99 -22.55
N ASN A 356 -2.26 17.91 -21.24
CA ASN A 356 -0.91 18.06 -20.71
C ASN A 356 -0.11 16.76 -20.94
N PRO A 357 1.04 16.80 -21.65
CA PRO A 357 1.82 15.60 -21.98
C PRO A 357 2.43 14.88 -20.76
N LEU A 358 2.41 15.48 -19.57
CA LEU A 358 2.80 14.84 -18.32
C LEU A 358 1.71 13.91 -17.76
N PHE A 359 0.45 14.33 -17.89
CA PHE A 359 -0.70 13.65 -17.29
C PHE A 359 -1.57 12.90 -18.31
N ALA A 360 -1.27 13.01 -19.60
CA ALA A 360 -2.05 12.40 -20.68
C ALA A 360 -2.28 10.89 -20.53
N ALA A 361 -1.32 10.17 -19.94
CA ALA A 361 -1.40 8.73 -19.71
C ALA A 361 -1.99 8.35 -18.33
N VAL A 362 -2.22 9.33 -17.45
CA VAL A 362 -2.81 9.09 -16.13
C VAL A 362 -4.31 8.92 -16.28
N TYR A 363 -4.84 7.82 -15.76
CA TYR A 363 -6.28 7.61 -15.69
C TYR A 363 -6.85 8.41 -14.52
N ILE A 364 -7.84 9.25 -14.79
CA ILE A 364 -8.54 10.05 -13.79
C ILE A 364 -10.03 9.93 -14.05
N ALA A 365 -10.78 9.47 -13.04
CA ALA A 365 -12.23 9.32 -13.12
C ALA A 365 -12.91 9.73 -11.81
N PRO A 366 -14.06 10.43 -11.85
CA PRO A 366 -14.83 10.74 -10.65
C PRO A 366 -15.53 9.50 -10.10
N LEU A 367 -15.37 9.25 -8.80
CA LEU A 367 -16.04 8.18 -8.06
C LEU A 367 -17.31 8.69 -7.37
N ASN A 368 -17.16 9.74 -6.56
CA ASN A 368 -18.23 10.29 -5.73
C ASN A 368 -18.17 11.82 -5.72
N TYR A 369 -19.36 12.43 -5.73
CA TYR A 369 -19.55 13.86 -5.44
C TYR A 369 -20.17 13.98 -4.06
N TRP A 370 -19.54 14.79 -3.21
CA TRP A 370 -19.93 15.04 -1.83
C TRP A 370 -20.49 16.46 -1.71
N ASN A 371 -21.67 16.58 -1.14
CA ASN A 371 -22.33 17.85 -0.85
C ASN A 371 -21.67 18.53 0.36
N ILE A 372 -21.53 17.78 1.45
CA ILE A 372 -20.80 18.19 2.65
C ILE A 372 -19.74 17.13 2.93
N LEU A 373 -18.54 17.56 3.29
CA LEU A 373 -17.44 16.67 3.65
C LEU A 373 -16.73 17.15 4.91
N LEU A 374 -16.79 16.34 5.97
CA LEU A 374 -15.93 16.45 7.15
C LEU A 374 -14.79 15.45 7.00
N TRP A 375 -13.59 15.95 6.65
CA TRP A 375 -12.44 15.12 6.33
C TRP A 375 -11.33 15.27 7.38
N MET A 376 -10.91 14.16 7.98
CA MET A 376 -9.66 14.10 8.75
C MET A 376 -8.60 13.37 7.93
N ASP A 377 -8.90 12.15 7.49
CA ASP A 377 -8.03 11.29 6.70
C ASP A 377 -8.84 10.18 5.98
N MET A 378 -8.15 9.27 5.31
CA MET A 378 -8.73 8.17 4.52
C MET A 378 -9.51 7.11 5.35
N GLN A 379 -9.28 7.07 6.66
CA GLN A 379 -9.96 6.18 7.61
C GLN A 379 -11.01 6.90 8.46
N ASN A 380 -10.98 8.24 8.49
CA ASN A 380 -11.78 9.10 9.34
C ASN A 380 -12.39 10.25 8.52
N TYR A 381 -13.60 10.05 8.01
CA TYR A 381 -14.40 11.09 7.36
C TYR A 381 -15.90 10.82 7.48
N VAL A 382 -16.69 11.89 7.39
CA VAL A 382 -18.14 11.82 7.25
C VAL A 382 -18.55 12.71 6.09
N ALA A 383 -19.36 12.18 5.19
CA ALA A 383 -19.74 12.86 3.97
C ALA A 383 -21.22 12.67 3.67
N ILE A 384 -21.83 13.67 3.04
CA ILE A 384 -23.15 13.56 2.44
C ILE A 384 -22.96 13.41 0.94
N LYS A 385 -23.35 12.27 0.41
CA LYS A 385 -23.28 11.98 -1.02
C LYS A 385 -24.50 12.55 -1.74
N PHE A 386 -24.27 13.18 -2.88
CA PHE A 386 -25.38 13.52 -3.78
C PHE A 386 -26.10 12.25 -4.25
N GLY A 387 -27.42 12.23 -4.12
CA GLY A 387 -28.27 11.17 -4.68
C GLY A 387 -28.17 11.12 -6.21
N LYS A 388 -28.28 9.93 -6.79
CA LYS A 388 -28.36 9.77 -8.26
C LYS A 388 -29.84 9.82 -8.66
N ASN A 389 -30.17 10.52 -9.74
CA ASN A 389 -31.51 10.51 -10.36
C ASN A 389 -32.67 10.84 -9.37
N ASP A 390 -32.60 11.98 -8.67
CA ASP A 390 -33.60 12.44 -7.69
C ASP A 390 -33.74 11.56 -6.41
N GLU A 391 -32.83 10.61 -6.18
CA GLU A 391 -32.71 9.96 -4.87
C GLU A 391 -32.27 10.96 -3.79
N GLU A 392 -32.69 10.71 -2.54
CA GLU A 392 -32.24 11.52 -1.41
C GLU A 392 -30.73 11.38 -1.17
N ASP A 393 -30.12 12.48 -0.73
CA ASP A 393 -28.72 12.50 -0.31
C ASP A 393 -28.45 11.45 0.80
N ASN A 394 -27.41 10.65 0.62
CA ASN A 394 -27.05 9.58 1.54
C ASN A 394 -25.85 9.95 2.42
N ILE A 395 -25.99 9.77 3.73
CA ILE A 395 -24.89 10.01 4.68
C ILE A 395 -23.98 8.80 4.70
N THR A 396 -22.72 9.00 4.31
CA THR A 396 -21.66 7.99 4.39
C THR A 396 -20.73 8.36 5.54
N SER A 397 -20.48 7.44 6.46
CA SER A 397 -19.54 7.64 7.56
C SER A 397 -18.50 6.53 7.60
N LYS A 398 -17.24 6.93 7.76
CA LYS A 398 -16.12 6.03 8.05
C LYS A 398 -15.34 6.66 9.18
N LEU A 399 -15.51 6.16 10.40
CA LEU A 399 -14.91 6.70 11.61
C LEU A 399 -14.15 5.60 12.34
N ALA A 400 -12.97 5.23 11.84
CA ALA A 400 -12.12 4.21 12.47
C ALA A 400 -11.78 4.58 13.93
N ILE A 401 -11.64 5.88 14.21
CA ILE A 401 -11.42 6.40 15.56
C ILE A 401 -12.56 6.07 16.54
N ALA A 402 -13.78 5.90 16.04
CA ALA A 402 -14.94 5.51 16.86
C ALA A 402 -14.81 4.07 17.37
N ASP A 403 -14.17 3.18 16.60
CA ASP A 403 -13.96 1.78 16.98
C ASP A 403 -12.90 1.63 18.10
N LEU A 404 -12.13 2.67 18.38
CA LEU A 404 -11.16 2.69 19.49
C LEU A 404 -11.83 3.03 20.83
N LEU A 405 -12.98 3.71 20.80
CA LEU A 405 -13.74 4.04 22.00
C LEU A 405 -14.39 2.78 22.58
N PRO A 406 -14.55 2.70 23.91
CA PRO A 406 -15.29 1.62 24.55
C PRO A 406 -16.78 1.64 24.18
N ASP A 407 -17.40 0.47 24.22
CA ASP A 407 -18.85 0.31 24.11
C ASP A 407 -19.53 0.64 25.46
N GLU A 408 -18.78 0.56 26.57
CA GLU A 408 -19.19 1.00 27.90
C GLU A 408 -19.61 2.49 27.91
N ALA A 409 -20.66 2.78 28.68
CA ALA A 409 -21.30 4.11 28.75
C ALA A 409 -21.65 4.74 27.39
N THR A 410 -21.82 3.93 26.34
CA THR A 410 -22.24 4.37 25.00
C THR A 410 -21.30 5.41 24.38
N CYS A 411 -20.01 5.42 24.74
CA CYS A 411 -19.05 6.41 24.24
C CYS A 411 -18.95 6.41 22.71
N LYS A 412 -18.82 5.22 22.11
CA LYS A 412 -18.78 5.04 20.65
C LYS A 412 -20.05 5.57 19.97
N GLU A 413 -21.23 5.16 20.42
CA GLU A 413 -22.51 5.59 19.84
C GLU A 413 -22.71 7.11 19.98
N THR A 414 -22.37 7.65 21.14
CA THR A 414 -22.46 9.08 21.43
C THR A 414 -21.59 9.90 20.49
N PHE A 415 -20.33 9.48 20.27
CA PHE A 415 -19.44 10.13 19.30
C PHE A 415 -20.07 10.19 17.90
N VAL A 416 -20.49 9.03 17.39
CA VAL A 416 -21.06 8.89 16.05
C VAL A 416 -22.35 9.72 15.92
N GLN A 417 -23.24 9.67 16.90
CA GLN A 417 -24.50 10.43 16.88
C GLN A 417 -24.29 11.94 16.87
N ILE A 418 -23.29 12.46 17.59
CA ILE A 418 -23.02 13.89 17.66
C ILE A 418 -22.48 14.39 16.32
N ILE A 419 -21.49 13.69 15.74
CA ILE A 419 -20.90 14.10 14.46
C ILE A 419 -21.91 13.97 13.31
N LEU A 420 -22.66 12.87 13.25
CA LEU A 420 -23.70 12.70 12.23
C LEU A 420 -24.86 13.69 12.41
N GLY A 421 -25.26 13.94 13.66
CA GLY A 421 -26.30 14.91 13.98
C GLY A 421 -25.93 16.32 13.53
N TYR A 422 -24.68 16.75 13.82
CA TYR A 422 -24.16 18.04 13.39
C TYR A 422 -24.20 18.20 11.86
N ILE A 423 -23.68 17.21 11.12
CA ILE A 423 -23.66 17.25 9.65
C ILE A 423 -25.09 17.21 9.06
N ALA A 424 -26.00 16.42 9.65
CA ALA A 424 -27.39 16.36 9.22
C ALA A 424 -28.11 17.69 9.42
N MET A 425 -27.91 18.36 10.57
CA MET A 425 -28.48 19.69 10.84
C MET A 425 -28.00 20.73 9.82
N ILE A 426 -26.70 20.76 9.51
CA ILE A 426 -26.16 21.66 8.47
C ILE A 426 -26.79 21.35 7.12
N SER A 427 -26.90 20.08 6.74
CA SER A 427 -27.54 19.67 5.48
C SER A 427 -28.99 20.15 5.37
N THR A 428 -29.78 20.01 6.44
CA THR A 428 -31.17 20.49 6.44
C THR A 428 -31.25 22.01 6.24
N LYS A 429 -30.32 22.77 6.82
CA LYS A 429 -30.26 24.22 6.65
C LYS A 429 -29.81 24.61 5.24
N MET A 430 -28.85 23.89 4.65
CA MET A 430 -28.41 24.14 3.27
C MET A 430 -29.53 23.93 2.25
N LYS A 431 -30.42 22.95 2.47
CA LYS A 431 -31.63 22.75 1.63
C LYS A 431 -32.60 23.94 1.65
N SER A 432 -32.50 24.83 2.64
CA SER A 432 -33.32 26.06 2.71
C SER A 432 -32.72 27.26 1.96
N GLU A 433 -31.75 27.04 1.07
CA GLU A 433 -31.13 28.06 0.18
C GLU A 433 -30.56 29.29 0.91
N VAL A 434 -29.72 29.01 1.92
CA VAL A 434 -29.11 30.03 2.79
C VAL A 434 -27.75 30.47 2.20
N SER A 435 -27.40 31.76 2.31
CA SER A 435 -26.11 32.26 1.83
C SER A 435 -24.94 31.69 2.62
N GLY A 436 -23.73 31.65 2.03
CA GLY A 436 -22.55 31.07 2.69
C GLY A 436 -22.20 31.72 4.05
N GLU A 437 -22.34 33.05 4.16
CA GLU A 437 -22.10 33.79 5.41
C GLU A 437 -23.15 33.44 6.48
N SER A 438 -24.43 33.40 6.11
CA SER A 438 -25.50 33.03 7.05
C SER A 438 -25.46 31.54 7.45
N LEU A 439 -24.83 30.68 6.64
CA LEU A 439 -24.51 29.31 7.04
C LEU A 439 -23.38 29.23 8.07
N VAL A 440 -22.39 30.13 8.04
CA VAL A 440 -21.36 30.20 9.10
C VAL A 440 -22.01 30.65 10.40
N GLU A 441 -22.81 31.71 10.37
CA GLU A 441 -23.53 32.23 11.54
C GLU A 441 -24.45 31.16 12.15
N TYR A 442 -25.22 30.45 11.31
CA TYR A 442 -26.08 29.35 11.77
C TYR A 442 -25.27 28.23 12.44
N ARG A 443 -24.12 27.83 11.87
CA ARG A 443 -23.26 26.80 12.47
C ARG A 443 -22.70 27.24 13.81
N GLU A 444 -22.34 28.51 13.94
CA GLU A 444 -21.84 29.08 15.18
C GLU A 444 -22.94 29.14 16.25
N GLU A 445 -24.17 29.49 15.88
CA GLU A 445 -25.35 29.46 16.75
C GLU A 445 -25.71 28.02 17.16
N LEU A 446 -25.71 27.08 16.21
CA LEU A 446 -25.94 25.66 16.46
C LEU A 446 -24.91 25.09 17.45
N LEU A 447 -23.65 25.49 17.30
CA LEU A 447 -22.57 25.08 18.20
C LEU A 447 -22.76 25.67 19.60
N ARG A 448 -23.06 26.97 19.69
CA ARG A 448 -23.20 27.68 20.97
C ARG A 448 -24.44 27.30 21.75
N ASN A 449 -25.55 27.00 21.10
CA ASN A 449 -26.83 26.80 21.76
C ASN A 449 -27.16 25.31 21.89
N GLU A 450 -27.40 24.62 20.77
CA GLU A 450 -27.90 23.24 20.80
C GLU A 450 -26.80 22.21 21.14
N LEU A 451 -25.66 22.29 20.45
CA LEU A 451 -24.58 21.34 20.66
C LEU A 451 -23.90 21.52 22.01
N SER A 452 -23.66 22.77 22.44
CA SER A 452 -23.02 23.02 23.74
C SER A 452 -23.88 22.45 24.87
N GLU A 453 -25.19 22.74 24.92
CA GLU A 453 -26.09 22.24 25.96
C GLU A 453 -26.14 20.71 25.98
N ARG A 454 -26.24 20.09 24.80
CA ARG A 454 -26.22 18.63 24.67
C ARG A 454 -24.90 18.05 25.14
N LEU A 455 -23.77 18.65 24.76
CA LEU A 455 -22.44 18.21 25.16
C LEU A 455 -22.22 18.38 26.66
N PHE A 456 -22.62 19.50 27.27
CA PHE A 456 -22.56 19.67 28.72
C PHE A 456 -23.36 18.60 29.45
N SER A 457 -24.60 18.33 29.02
CA SER A 457 -25.43 17.29 29.64
C SER A 457 -24.81 15.90 29.56
N ILE A 458 -24.23 15.54 28.41
CA ILE A 458 -23.56 14.25 28.19
C ILE A 458 -22.25 14.18 28.99
N VAL A 459 -21.38 15.18 28.83
CA VAL A 459 -20.05 15.21 29.44
C VAL A 459 -20.13 15.29 30.95
N SER A 460 -21.06 16.06 31.53
CA SER A 460 -21.27 16.08 32.98
C SER A 460 -21.64 14.71 33.53
N LYS A 461 -22.52 13.97 32.85
CA LYS A 461 -22.87 12.60 33.25
C LYS A 461 -21.69 11.63 33.11
N LEU A 462 -20.88 11.77 32.06
CA LEU A 462 -19.73 10.92 31.83
C LEU A 462 -18.54 11.26 32.74
N ALA A 463 -18.43 12.52 33.19
CA ALA A 463 -17.41 12.96 34.13
C ALA A 463 -17.55 12.29 35.50
N ASP A 464 -18.77 11.92 35.90
CA ASP A 464 -19.00 11.13 37.12
C ASP A 464 -18.35 9.74 37.05
N TYR A 465 -18.23 9.16 35.85
CA TYR A 465 -17.62 7.84 35.60
C TYR A 465 -16.16 7.93 35.12
N LYS A 466 -15.51 9.09 35.31
CA LYS A 466 -14.15 9.36 34.82
C LYS A 466 -13.12 8.33 35.31
N GLU A 467 -13.27 7.79 36.50
CA GLU A 467 -12.32 6.79 37.05
C GLU A 467 -12.71 5.34 36.71
N ASP A 468 -13.95 5.10 36.30
CA ASP A 468 -14.48 3.75 36.07
C ASP A 468 -14.26 3.26 34.64
N ILE A 469 -14.15 4.17 33.66
CA ILE A 469 -14.14 3.84 32.23
C ILE A 469 -12.78 4.18 31.63
N MET A 470 -11.94 3.17 31.51
CA MET A 470 -10.61 3.27 30.91
C MET A 470 -10.65 3.06 29.39
N MET A 471 -9.63 3.56 28.69
CA MET A 471 -9.48 3.28 27.27
C MET A 471 -9.08 1.80 27.06
N PRO A 472 -9.60 1.14 26.01
CA PRO A 472 -9.22 -0.22 25.67
C PRO A 472 -7.70 -0.34 25.39
N GLU A 473 -7.07 -1.44 25.80
CA GLU A 473 -5.63 -1.71 25.57
C GLU A 473 -5.21 -1.68 24.09
N ARG A 474 -6.18 -1.79 23.18
CA ARG A 474 -5.95 -1.72 21.73
C ARG A 474 -5.52 -0.34 21.24
N THR A 475 -5.73 0.73 21.99
CA THR A 475 -5.21 2.06 21.66
C THR A 475 -3.69 2.08 21.83
N ALA A 476 -2.99 2.13 20.72
CA ALA A 476 -1.54 2.17 20.69
C ALA A 476 -1.09 3.62 20.52
N THR A 477 -0.94 4.34 21.64
CA THR A 477 -0.48 5.74 21.66
C THR A 477 0.87 5.86 22.33
N ARG A 478 1.67 6.85 21.91
CA ARG A 478 2.99 7.13 22.50
C ARG A 478 2.90 7.51 23.98
N GLU A 479 1.78 8.12 24.35
CA GLU A 479 1.51 8.61 25.70
C GLU A 479 0.25 7.94 26.25
N PRO A 480 0.14 7.78 27.58
CA PRO A 480 -1.01 7.12 28.18
C PRO A 480 -2.28 7.89 27.84
N LEU A 481 -3.25 7.21 27.24
CA LEU A 481 -4.59 7.77 27.15
C LEU A 481 -5.21 7.73 28.53
N HIS A 482 -5.71 8.88 28.97
CA HIS A 482 -6.58 8.99 30.13
C HIS A 482 -7.92 8.27 29.87
N ASN A 483 -8.83 8.38 30.82
CA ASN A 483 -10.18 7.81 30.76
C ASN A 483 -10.94 8.10 29.45
N ALA A 484 -11.85 7.19 29.12
CA ALA A 484 -12.61 7.26 27.88
C ALA A 484 -13.53 8.48 27.74
N PRO A 485 -14.20 8.97 28.80
CA PRO A 485 -14.97 10.22 28.75
C PRO A 485 -14.17 11.44 28.27
N LEU A 486 -12.93 11.60 28.75
CA LEU A 486 -12.06 12.69 28.33
C LEU A 486 -11.67 12.54 26.86
N GLN A 487 -11.30 11.32 26.43
CA GLN A 487 -10.91 11.06 25.05
C GLN A 487 -12.07 11.23 24.07
N LEU A 488 -13.28 10.78 24.43
CA LEU A 488 -14.50 11.05 23.69
C LEU A 488 -14.71 12.56 23.48
N THR A 489 -14.62 13.33 24.57
CA THR A 489 -14.80 14.79 24.55
C THR A 489 -13.79 15.45 23.63
N LYS A 490 -12.52 15.06 23.76
CA LYS A 490 -11.42 15.47 22.89
C LYS A 490 -11.68 15.15 21.41
N CYS A 491 -12.19 13.97 21.09
CA CYS A 491 -12.50 13.57 19.72
C CYS A 491 -13.56 14.46 19.11
N ILE A 492 -14.66 14.70 19.84
CA ILE A 492 -15.75 15.56 19.37
C ILE A 492 -15.22 16.97 19.09
N ILE A 493 -14.50 17.54 20.04
CA ILE A 493 -13.92 18.89 19.91
C ILE A 493 -12.98 18.95 18.71
N HIS A 494 -12.12 17.95 18.52
CA HIS A 494 -11.18 17.95 17.42
C HIS A 494 -11.88 17.87 16.06
N PHE A 495 -12.92 17.03 15.89
CA PHE A 495 -13.71 17.01 14.66
C PHE A 495 -14.46 18.32 14.42
N LEU A 496 -15.01 18.96 15.46
CA LEU A 496 -15.63 20.28 15.33
C LEU A 496 -14.59 21.37 14.97
N SER A 497 -13.35 21.26 15.46
CA SER A 497 -12.26 22.19 15.16
C SER A 497 -11.81 22.16 13.68
N LEU A 498 -12.19 21.12 12.92
CA LEU A 498 -11.95 21.06 11.48
C LEU A 498 -12.78 22.09 10.70
N ASP A 499 -13.83 22.65 11.32
CA ASP A 499 -14.56 23.80 10.79
C ASP A 499 -13.84 25.10 11.14
N THR A 500 -12.88 25.48 10.28
CA THR A 500 -11.96 26.61 10.51
C THR A 500 -12.63 27.93 10.91
N PRO A 501 -13.80 28.34 10.39
CA PRO A 501 -14.48 29.57 10.81
C PRO A 501 -15.00 29.51 12.27
N LEU A 502 -15.17 28.33 12.86
CA LEU A 502 -15.71 28.15 14.21
C LEU A 502 -14.63 28.01 15.29
N THR A 503 -13.35 28.16 14.94
CA THR A 503 -12.21 27.89 15.83
C THR A 503 -12.38 28.53 17.22
N GLU A 504 -12.73 29.82 17.29
CA GLU A 504 -12.91 30.52 18.58
C GLU A 504 -14.07 29.97 19.42
N ALA A 505 -15.18 29.59 18.78
CA ALA A 505 -16.35 29.05 19.45
C ALA A 505 -16.06 27.63 19.98
N VAL A 506 -15.35 26.82 19.17
CA VAL A 506 -14.89 25.49 19.55
C VAL A 506 -13.87 25.57 20.69
N ASP A 507 -12.95 26.53 20.68
CA ASP A 507 -11.97 26.69 21.76
C ASP A 507 -12.62 27.09 23.08
N LYS A 508 -13.62 27.97 23.06
CA LYS A 508 -14.41 28.29 24.27
C LYS A 508 -15.12 27.05 24.81
N LEU A 509 -15.76 26.28 23.93
CA LEU A 509 -16.42 25.03 24.28
C LEU A 509 -15.42 24.01 24.84
N ARG A 510 -14.24 23.89 24.23
CA ARG A 510 -13.14 23.04 24.69
C ARG A 510 -12.74 23.39 26.11
N SER A 511 -12.44 24.65 26.40
CA SER A 511 -12.08 25.11 27.75
C SER A 511 -13.18 24.81 28.77
N GLN A 512 -14.45 25.00 28.41
CA GLN A 512 -15.58 24.77 29.32
C GLN A 512 -15.80 23.27 29.60
N LEU A 513 -15.69 22.41 28.59
CA LEU A 513 -15.84 20.96 28.75
C LEU A 513 -14.67 20.34 29.52
N LEU A 514 -13.43 20.80 29.28
CA LEU A 514 -12.26 20.33 30.03
C LEU A 514 -12.32 20.67 31.53
N ARG A 515 -12.88 21.83 31.88
CA ARG A 515 -13.10 22.22 33.28
C ARG A 515 -14.04 21.27 34.02
N LEU A 516 -15.01 20.65 33.34
CA LEU A 516 -15.87 19.63 33.96
C LEU A 516 -15.08 18.39 34.40
N PHE A 517 -13.97 18.10 33.72
CA PHE A 517 -13.06 17.02 34.11
C PHE A 517 -11.97 17.49 35.11
N GLY A 518 -11.96 18.76 35.50
CA GLY A 518 -10.98 19.35 36.41
C GLY A 518 -9.65 19.73 35.74
N TYR A 519 -9.60 19.83 34.41
CA TYR A 519 -8.40 20.24 33.68
C TYR A 519 -8.51 21.69 33.19
N ASP A 520 -7.39 22.40 33.21
CA ASP A 520 -7.25 23.70 32.53
C ASP A 520 -6.74 23.52 31.09
N ASP A 521 -6.65 24.61 30.35
CA ASP A 521 -6.20 24.57 28.94
C ASP A 521 -4.69 24.31 28.78
N SER A 522 -3.91 24.52 29.84
CA SER A 522 -2.46 24.31 29.87
C SER A 522 -2.06 22.90 30.28
N ALA A 523 -2.99 22.11 30.80
CA ALA A 523 -2.77 20.73 31.19
C ALA A 523 -2.33 19.90 29.97
N ASP A 524 -1.37 18.99 30.17
CA ASP A 524 -0.97 18.04 29.12
C ASP A 524 -2.19 17.20 28.69
N GLU A 525 -3.11 16.96 29.63
CA GLU A 525 -4.39 16.29 29.40
C GLU A 525 -5.38 17.10 28.57
N ALA A 526 -5.16 18.39 28.31
CA ALA A 526 -6.00 19.19 27.42
C ALA A 526 -5.60 19.03 25.94
N ILE A 527 -4.35 18.66 25.68
CA ILE A 527 -3.78 18.62 24.32
C ILE A 527 -4.41 17.46 23.52
N TRP A 528 -4.92 17.75 22.32
CA TRP A 528 -5.39 16.71 21.40
C TRP A 528 -4.22 15.83 20.96
N ARG A 529 -4.38 14.52 21.14
CA ARG A 529 -3.40 13.51 20.74
C ARG A 529 -4.15 12.40 20.01
N PRO A 530 -3.67 11.92 18.85
CA PRO A 530 -4.30 10.82 18.13
C PRO A 530 -4.42 9.57 19.02
N MET A 531 -5.59 8.92 19.00
CA MET A 531 -5.85 7.70 19.79
C MET A 531 -5.39 6.41 19.09
N SER A 532 -5.06 6.52 17.82
CA SER A 532 -4.51 5.45 16.99
C SER A 532 -3.16 5.84 16.44
N VAL A 533 -2.39 4.80 16.17
CA VAL A 533 -1.27 4.86 15.24
C VAL A 533 -1.58 4.03 14.02
N CYS A 534 -0.90 4.36 12.94
CA CYS A 534 -0.98 3.72 11.65
C CYS A 534 0.37 3.07 11.32
N CYS A 535 0.33 1.90 10.70
CA CYS A 535 1.51 1.31 10.10
C CYS A 535 1.13 0.79 8.71
N THR A 536 1.43 1.58 7.69
CA THR A 536 1.02 1.26 6.33
C THR A 536 2.07 0.37 5.64
N LEU A 537 1.64 -0.78 5.14
CA LEU A 537 2.40 -1.65 4.27
C LEU A 537 2.08 -1.30 2.81
N SER A 538 2.99 -0.59 2.15
CA SER A 538 2.89 -0.27 0.73
C SER A 538 3.34 -1.41 -0.19
N GLN A 539 3.88 -2.52 0.33
CA GLN A 539 4.39 -3.62 -0.50
C GLN A 539 3.39 -4.78 -0.68
N MET A 540 2.09 -4.51 -0.50
CA MET A 540 1.06 -5.55 -0.53
C MET A 540 0.32 -5.58 -1.87
N PHE A 541 0.51 -6.69 -2.59
CA PHE A 541 -0.21 -6.99 -3.82
C PHE A 541 -1.22 -8.09 -3.56
N CYS A 542 -2.45 -7.89 -4.03
CA CYS A 542 -3.47 -8.93 -3.91
C CYS A 542 -3.18 -10.04 -4.93
N GLU A 543 -2.99 -11.28 -4.49
CA GLU A 543 -2.76 -12.42 -5.40
C GLU A 543 -3.93 -12.69 -6.36
N ALA A 544 -5.13 -12.21 -6.02
CA ALA A 544 -6.33 -12.46 -6.80
C ALA A 544 -6.62 -11.42 -7.91
N CYS A 545 -6.32 -10.14 -7.67
CA CYS A 545 -6.55 -9.08 -8.65
C CYS A 545 -5.27 -8.34 -9.06
N SER A 546 -4.12 -8.70 -8.48
CA SER A 546 -2.80 -8.07 -8.69
C SER A 546 -2.75 -6.56 -8.41
N GLN A 547 -3.79 -6.01 -7.80
CA GLN A 547 -3.82 -4.59 -7.44
C GLN A 547 -2.91 -4.31 -6.26
N PHE A 548 -2.20 -3.19 -6.36
CA PHE A 548 -1.47 -2.58 -5.26
C PHE A 548 -2.46 -2.11 -4.19
N ASN A 549 -2.20 -2.44 -2.93
CA ASN A 549 -3.01 -1.95 -1.81
C ASN A 549 -2.09 -1.52 -0.67
N ASP A 550 -2.25 -0.28 -0.25
CA ASP A 550 -1.75 0.16 1.05
C ASP A 550 -2.58 -0.52 2.14
N LEU A 551 -1.94 -1.33 2.97
CA LEU A 551 -2.57 -2.01 4.09
C LEU A 551 -2.11 -1.40 5.40
N ASP A 552 -3.01 -0.76 6.13
CA ASP A 552 -2.75 -0.42 7.53
C ASP A 552 -2.91 -1.68 8.40
N VAL A 553 -1.82 -2.13 9.02
CA VAL A 553 -1.84 -3.33 9.88
C VAL A 553 -2.40 -3.04 11.26
N CYS A 554 -2.48 -1.77 11.66
CA CYS A 554 -3.03 -1.35 12.94
C CYS A 554 -4.57 -1.32 12.97
N GLN A 555 -5.23 -1.42 11.81
CA GLN A 555 -6.69 -1.41 11.73
C GLN A 555 -7.33 -2.63 12.42
N GLU A 556 -8.53 -2.44 12.98
CA GLU A 556 -9.30 -3.50 13.67
C GLU A 556 -9.96 -4.49 12.71
N GLY A 557 -10.40 -4.02 11.54
CA GLY A 557 -11.12 -4.83 10.54
C GLY A 557 -10.28 -5.96 9.91
N PRO A 558 -10.90 -6.86 9.11
CA PRO A 558 -10.16 -7.90 8.39
C PRO A 558 -9.19 -7.29 7.35
N TRP A 559 -8.06 -7.96 7.12
CA TRP A 559 -7.09 -7.59 6.11
C TRP A 559 -7.53 -8.06 4.73
N ASP A 560 -8.49 -7.35 4.16
CA ASP A 560 -9.02 -7.63 2.83
C ASP A 560 -8.46 -6.65 1.78
N CYS A 561 -8.34 -7.13 0.55
CA CYS A 561 -7.99 -6.28 -0.59
C CYS A 561 -9.05 -5.18 -0.80
N ALA A 562 -8.61 -3.93 -0.93
CA ALA A 562 -9.53 -2.79 -1.10
C ALA A 562 -10.33 -2.88 -2.42
N SER A 563 -9.74 -3.45 -3.48
CA SER A 563 -10.40 -3.58 -4.79
C SER A 563 -11.34 -4.78 -4.89
N CYS A 564 -10.90 -5.98 -4.48
CA CYS A 564 -11.65 -7.22 -4.71
C CYS A 564 -12.24 -7.88 -3.46
N ARG A 565 -12.01 -7.31 -2.26
CA ARG A 565 -12.53 -7.77 -0.96
C ARG A 565 -12.16 -9.22 -0.60
N LYS A 566 -11.15 -9.80 -1.26
CA LYS A 566 -10.60 -11.09 -0.88
C LYS A 566 -9.58 -10.90 0.24
N PRO A 567 -9.48 -11.86 1.18
CA PRO A 567 -8.52 -11.80 2.27
C PRO A 567 -7.10 -11.85 1.74
N LEU A 568 -6.24 -11.01 2.30
CA LEU A 568 -4.81 -11.02 2.04
C LEU A 568 -4.13 -12.15 2.84
N PRO A 569 -3.11 -12.81 2.28
CA PRO A 569 -2.44 -13.92 2.94
C PRO A 569 -1.67 -13.44 4.18
N ILE A 570 -2.07 -13.95 5.35
CA ILE A 570 -1.50 -13.59 6.66
C ILE A 570 0.00 -13.88 6.72
N ASP A 571 0.45 -15.03 6.19
CA ASP A 571 1.86 -15.43 6.17
C ASP A 571 2.75 -14.41 5.42
N SER A 572 2.23 -13.84 4.32
CA SER A 572 2.95 -12.82 3.55
C SER A 572 3.05 -11.51 4.33
N ILE A 573 1.97 -11.12 5.01
CA ILE A 573 1.94 -9.93 5.87
C ILE A 573 2.91 -10.08 7.04
N GLU A 574 2.89 -11.23 7.71
CA GLU A 574 3.82 -11.55 8.80
C GLU A 574 5.28 -11.45 8.33
N HIS A 575 5.60 -12.00 7.17
CA HIS A 575 6.95 -11.94 6.62
C HIS A 575 7.43 -10.50 6.37
N VAL A 576 6.58 -9.65 5.78
CA VAL A 576 6.90 -8.24 5.54
C VAL A 576 7.07 -7.48 6.87
N LEU A 577 6.25 -7.78 7.89
CA LEU A 577 6.38 -7.15 9.20
C LEU A 577 7.66 -7.55 9.92
N VAL A 578 8.07 -8.82 9.85
CA VAL A 578 9.34 -9.29 10.41
C VAL A 578 10.51 -8.59 9.73
N GLU A 579 10.47 -8.47 8.40
CA GLU A 579 11.51 -7.74 7.66
C GLU A 579 11.54 -6.25 8.05
N ARG A 580 10.38 -5.61 8.22
CA ARG A 580 10.28 -4.23 8.70
C ARG A 580 10.88 -4.04 10.08
N VAL A 581 10.63 -4.97 11.01
CA VAL A 581 11.25 -4.96 12.35
C VAL A 581 12.77 -5.05 12.27
N ASN A 582 13.30 -5.94 11.41
CA ASN A 582 14.73 -6.04 11.16
C ASN A 582 15.30 -4.74 10.56
N GLN A 583 14.60 -4.14 9.60
CA GLN A 583 15.00 -2.88 8.98
C GLN A 583 14.98 -1.71 9.97
N LEU A 584 14.02 -1.66 10.90
CA LEU A 584 13.99 -0.67 11.98
C LEU A 584 15.18 -0.85 12.95
N LEU A 585 15.54 -2.09 13.29
CA LEU A 585 16.72 -2.37 14.11
C LEU A 585 18.00 -1.91 13.39
N ILE A 586 18.13 -2.21 12.11
CA ILE A 586 19.25 -1.74 11.28
C ILE A 586 19.27 -0.20 11.23
N ALA A 587 18.13 0.44 10.96
CA ALA A 587 18.01 1.89 10.93
C ALA A 587 18.42 2.53 12.26
N TYR A 588 17.98 1.97 13.38
CA TYR A 588 18.33 2.44 14.71
C TYR A 588 19.85 2.31 14.97
N THR A 589 20.44 1.15 14.68
CA THR A 589 21.88 0.91 14.88
C THR A 589 22.77 1.77 14.00
N LEU A 590 22.37 2.04 12.74
CA LEU A 590 23.12 2.89 11.81
C LEU A 590 23.02 4.39 12.15
N HIS A 591 21.88 4.84 12.68
CA HIS A 591 21.65 6.25 13.00
C HIS A 591 22.15 6.68 14.38
N ALA A 592 22.50 5.73 15.27
CA ALA A 592 22.75 5.95 16.69
C ALA A 592 23.89 6.93 17.08
N SER A 593 24.58 7.61 16.15
CA SER A 593 25.64 8.57 16.54
C SER A 593 26.06 9.56 15.44
N ASN A 594 25.12 10.21 14.76
CA ASN A 594 25.45 10.96 13.53
C ASN A 594 25.32 12.48 13.61
N ALA A 595 24.65 13.10 14.57
CA ALA A 595 24.47 14.56 14.58
C ALA A 595 24.79 15.19 15.94
N SER A 596 25.45 16.35 15.94
CA SER A 596 25.62 17.15 17.14
C SER A 596 24.42 18.09 17.34
N ASN A 597 23.85 18.11 18.54
CA ASN A 597 22.70 18.96 18.88
C ASN A 597 22.95 20.46 18.70
N VAL A 598 24.22 20.88 18.74
CA VAL A 598 24.60 22.30 18.72
C VAL A 598 24.86 22.83 17.31
N ALA A 599 25.38 22.00 16.41
CA ALA A 599 25.92 22.49 15.14
C ALA A 599 25.40 21.75 13.90
N GLN A 600 24.50 20.77 14.06
CA GLN A 600 23.93 19.97 12.97
C GLN A 600 25.02 19.34 12.06
N TYR A 601 26.22 19.12 12.60
CA TYR A 601 27.31 18.50 11.85
C TYR A 601 27.12 16.99 11.84
N ILE A 602 27.17 16.41 10.64
CA ILE A 602 27.14 14.97 10.45
C ILE A 602 28.50 14.40 10.80
N ARG A 603 28.52 13.38 11.67
CA ARG A 603 29.72 12.65 12.06
C ARG A 603 30.31 11.95 10.83
N LYS A 604 31.52 12.35 10.44
CA LYS A 604 32.25 11.76 9.29
C LYS A 604 33.13 10.58 9.69
N ASP A 605 33.60 10.57 10.94
CA ASP A 605 34.57 9.59 11.45
C ASP A 605 34.03 8.82 12.66
N SER A 606 34.18 7.50 12.63
CA SER A 606 33.67 6.58 13.67
C SER A 606 34.46 6.62 15.00
N LEU A 607 35.60 7.32 15.06
CA LEU A 607 36.44 7.39 16.27
C LEU A 607 36.24 8.69 17.07
N VAL A 608 35.67 9.72 16.45
CA VAL A 608 35.49 11.03 17.09
C VAL A 608 34.32 10.95 18.06
N ARG A 609 34.55 11.24 19.35
CA ARG A 609 33.52 11.15 20.42
C ARG A 609 32.69 12.41 20.57
N PHE A 610 33.29 13.56 20.32
CA PHE A 610 32.65 14.88 20.47
C PHE A 610 32.76 15.64 19.16
N CYS A 611 31.75 16.43 18.84
CA CYS A 611 31.78 17.33 17.71
C CYS A 611 32.84 18.43 17.93
N GLU A 612 33.29 19.07 16.86
CA GLU A 612 34.19 20.24 16.94
C GLU A 612 33.62 21.37 17.83
N CYS A 613 32.30 21.44 17.98
CA CYS A 613 31.62 22.35 18.90
C CYS A 613 31.60 21.87 20.37
N SER A 614 32.35 20.82 20.71
CA SER A 614 32.36 20.15 22.03
C SER A 614 31.02 19.53 22.48
N GLY A 615 30.05 19.41 21.58
CA GLY A 615 28.79 18.71 21.84
C GLY A 615 28.92 17.19 21.64
N GLU A 616 28.14 16.42 22.40
CA GLU A 616 28.01 14.98 22.17
C GLU A 616 27.21 14.71 20.88
N PHE A 617 27.51 13.58 20.24
CA PHE A 617 26.73 13.11 19.10
C PHE A 617 25.55 12.30 19.62
N GLU A 618 24.34 12.71 19.24
CA GLU A 618 23.13 11.96 19.50
C GLU A 618 22.57 11.42 18.19
N GLY A 619 21.88 10.27 18.27
CA GLY A 619 21.14 9.74 17.13
C GLY A 619 19.85 10.52 16.91
N PRO A 620 19.38 10.68 15.66
CA PRO A 620 18.09 11.32 15.36
C PRO A 620 16.89 10.52 15.87
N VAL A 621 17.08 9.25 16.24
CA VAL A 621 16.02 8.34 16.73
C VAL A 621 16.26 8.05 18.21
N SER A 622 15.27 8.34 19.06
CA SER A 622 15.35 8.06 20.49
C SER A 622 15.13 6.57 20.80
N GLU A 623 15.68 6.08 21.92
CA GLU A 623 15.41 4.71 22.39
C GLU A 623 13.92 4.49 22.69
N SER A 624 13.23 5.52 23.21
CA SER A 624 11.79 5.50 23.45
C SER A 624 11.00 5.31 22.17
N ASP A 625 11.38 5.98 21.07
CA ASP A 625 10.70 5.83 19.78
C ASP A 625 10.89 4.42 19.21
N PHE A 626 12.11 3.88 19.31
CA PHE A 626 12.38 2.51 18.89
C PHE A 626 11.57 1.50 19.70
N ARG A 627 11.59 1.62 21.02
CA ARG A 627 10.83 0.75 21.92
C ARG A 627 9.32 0.83 21.64
N PHE A 628 8.80 2.03 21.38
CA PHE A 628 7.40 2.24 21.02
C PHE A 628 7.02 1.47 19.74
N ASN A 629 7.81 1.59 18.67
CA ASN A 629 7.57 0.87 17.42
C ASN A 629 7.50 -0.66 17.63
N ILE A 630 8.48 -1.23 18.35
CA ILE A 630 8.51 -2.67 18.65
C ILE A 630 7.30 -3.09 19.51
N GLN A 631 6.89 -2.28 20.47
CA GLN A 631 5.68 -2.56 21.27
C GLN A 631 4.41 -2.57 20.42
N VAL A 632 4.28 -1.65 19.44
CA VAL A 632 3.14 -1.64 18.52
C VAL A 632 3.10 -2.93 17.69
N PHE A 633 4.23 -3.33 17.10
CA PHE A 633 4.31 -4.59 16.35
C PHE A 633 4.00 -5.81 17.21
N LYS A 634 4.47 -5.85 18.47
CA LYS A 634 4.14 -6.91 19.43
C LYS A 634 2.65 -6.97 19.75
N ARG A 635 1.97 -5.83 19.89
CA ARG A 635 0.52 -5.79 20.12
C ARG A 635 -0.25 -6.30 18.91
N VAL A 636 0.13 -5.87 17.70
CA VAL A 636 -0.47 -6.33 16.45
C VAL A 636 -0.27 -7.83 16.27
N SER A 637 0.92 -8.34 16.56
CA SER A 637 1.25 -9.76 16.42
C SER A 637 0.46 -10.65 17.39
N ILE A 638 0.32 -10.26 18.65
CA ILE A 638 -0.50 -10.97 19.64
C ILE A 638 -1.97 -10.95 19.22
N ARG A 639 -2.51 -9.79 18.82
CA ARG A 639 -3.92 -9.63 18.41
C ARG A 639 -4.27 -10.51 17.20
N ARG A 640 -3.34 -10.66 16.25
CA ARG A 640 -3.56 -11.38 14.98
C ARG A 640 -3.00 -12.81 14.96
N GLY A 641 -2.34 -13.25 16.04
CA GLY A 641 -1.76 -14.59 16.14
C GLY A 641 -0.52 -14.81 15.26
N LEU A 642 0.32 -13.78 15.09
CA LEU A 642 1.53 -13.82 14.25
C LEU A 642 2.74 -14.31 15.05
N ILE A 643 2.98 -15.63 15.04
CA ILE A 643 3.97 -16.30 15.88
C ILE A 643 5.40 -15.79 15.62
N ARG A 644 5.82 -15.68 14.35
CA ARG A 644 7.20 -15.28 14.00
C ARG A 644 7.47 -13.83 14.36
N LEU A 645 6.44 -12.98 14.23
CA LEU A 645 6.56 -11.57 14.59
C LEU A 645 6.62 -11.38 16.11
N ILE A 646 5.89 -12.19 16.89
CA ILE A 646 6.01 -12.21 18.36
C ILE A 646 7.46 -12.54 18.75
N GLU A 647 8.01 -13.65 18.24
CA GLU A 647 9.38 -14.08 18.54
C GLU A 647 10.41 -13.02 18.16
N ALA A 648 10.29 -12.40 16.98
CA ALA A 648 11.19 -11.33 16.54
C ALA A 648 11.12 -10.10 17.47
N CYS A 649 9.93 -9.68 17.89
CA CYS A 649 9.76 -8.55 18.80
C CYS A 649 10.29 -8.86 20.21
N GLU A 650 10.12 -10.09 20.70
CA GLU A 650 10.61 -10.52 22.01
C GLU A 650 12.13 -10.67 22.05
N TRP A 651 12.74 -11.10 20.95
CA TRP A 651 14.20 -11.19 20.84
C TRP A 651 14.88 -9.82 20.87
N ILE A 652 14.22 -8.78 20.33
CA ILE A 652 14.74 -7.41 20.28
C ILE A 652 14.51 -6.65 21.60
N GLN A 653 13.47 -7.02 22.36
CA GLN A 653 13.19 -6.39 23.65
C GLN A 653 14.25 -6.81 24.69
N PRO A 654 15.03 -5.86 25.24
CA PRO A 654 16.02 -6.16 26.27
C PRO A 654 15.40 -6.54 27.62
#